data_AF-A0A8S9JNE1-F1
#
_entry.id   AF-A0A8S9JNE1-F1
#
_cell.length_a   1.000
_cell.length_b   1.000
_cell.length_c   1.000
_cell.angle_alpha   90.00
_cell.angle_beta   90.00
_cell.angle_gamma   90.00
#
_symmetry.space_group_name_H-M   'P 1'
#
loop_
_entity.id
_entity.type
_entity.pdbx_description
1 polymer ?
#
loop_
_entity_poly.entity_id
_entity_poly.type
_entity_poly.pdbx_seq_one_letter_code
_entity_poly.pdbx_strand_id
1 'polypeptide(L)'
;LKIFAPIAILAWAVLVPVHWTNHTLELAKQLENVTASDIDKLSVSNIPLYSKRFATHIVMAYAFTIWTCYMLMKEYEIIANMRLQFVASEARRPDQFTVLVRNVPPDPDETVSELVEHFFLVNHPDHYLTHQVVCNANKLADLVDKRKKLQNWLDYYQLKYSRNNSQIRPMVKLGCLGLCGQKVDAIEHYMAEVDKTSKEIAEERENVVKDQKSIMPASFVSFKTRWAAAVCAQTTQTRNPTEWLTEWAPEPRDVFWPNLAVPYVSLTIRRLAMSVAFFFLTFFFIIPIAFVQSLATIEGIEKVAPFLSVIIEHGFIKSVITGLLSGLVLKLFLIFLPSILMTMSKFEGFTAISLLERRSASRYYIFNLVNVFLANVIAGAAIPQTIGVAIPMKATFFITYIMVDGWAGIAGEILMLKPLIIYHLKNAFLVKTEKDREEAMDPGSIGFNTGEPQIQLYFLLGLVYAPVTPMLLPFILVFFALAYIVYRHQIINVYNQEYESAAAFWPDVHGRIITALIISQLLLMGLLVTKRAALAAPFIIALPVITIGFHRFCKGRYEPAFVRYPLQEAMMKDTLERAKEPNLNLKGYLQDAYIHPVFKGGDNDDDDDSVLGKLEGEVIIVPTKRQSRRNTPAPSRISGESSPSLAVINGKEV
;
A
#
# COMPACT_ATOMS: atom_id res chain seq x y z
N LEU A 1 15.86 -14.94 -4.63
CA LEU A 1 16.68 -16.17 -4.84
C LEU A 1 16.69 -16.63 -6.30
N LYS A 2 15.56 -17.05 -6.89
CA LYS A 2 15.48 -17.57 -8.28
C LYS A 2 16.15 -16.66 -9.35
N ILE A 3 15.96 -15.34 -9.24
CA ILE A 3 16.56 -14.36 -10.16
C ILE A 3 18.07 -14.21 -9.91
N PHE A 4 18.47 -13.88 -8.68
CA PHE A 4 19.85 -13.49 -8.38
C PHE A 4 20.85 -14.64 -8.25
N ALA A 5 20.43 -15.87 -7.94
CA ALA A 5 21.36 -16.99 -7.77
C ALA A 5 22.16 -17.32 -9.04
N PRO A 6 21.52 -17.56 -10.21
CA PRO A 6 22.24 -17.79 -11.46
C PRO A 6 22.97 -16.53 -11.95
N ILE A 7 22.40 -15.33 -11.73
CA ILE A 7 23.06 -14.05 -12.05
C ILE A 7 24.38 -13.94 -11.26
N ALA A 8 24.38 -14.26 -9.96
CA ALA A 8 25.57 -14.20 -9.13
C ALA A 8 26.63 -15.20 -9.59
N ILE A 9 26.25 -16.46 -9.85
CA ILE A 9 27.17 -17.50 -10.35
C ILE A 9 27.81 -17.05 -11.66
N LEU A 10 27.01 -16.59 -12.62
CA LEU A 10 27.50 -16.16 -13.92
C LEU A 10 28.37 -14.89 -13.82
N ALA A 11 27.94 -13.90 -13.01
CA ALA A 11 28.70 -12.68 -12.77
C ALA A 11 30.06 -12.98 -12.11
N TRP A 12 30.11 -13.89 -11.14
CA TRP A 12 31.36 -14.32 -10.52
C TRP A 12 32.26 -15.10 -11.48
N ALA A 13 31.71 -16.02 -12.27
CA ALA A 13 32.50 -16.81 -13.21
C ALA A 13 33.11 -15.97 -14.34
N VAL A 14 32.41 -14.92 -14.80
CA VAL A 14 32.81 -14.15 -15.98
C VAL A 14 33.38 -12.78 -15.62
N LEU A 15 32.67 -11.97 -14.84
CA LEU A 15 33.04 -10.55 -14.63
C LEU A 15 34.18 -10.39 -13.62
N VAL A 16 34.26 -11.24 -12.59
CA VAL A 16 35.35 -11.16 -11.59
C VAL A 16 36.73 -11.39 -12.23
N PRO A 17 36.97 -12.44 -13.04
CA PRO A 17 38.24 -12.59 -13.77
C PRO A 17 38.52 -11.43 -14.75
N VAL A 18 37.48 -10.93 -15.43
CA VAL A 18 37.60 -9.80 -16.37
C VAL A 18 38.03 -8.51 -15.67
N HIS A 19 37.60 -8.29 -14.42
CA HIS A 19 37.99 -7.15 -13.61
C HIS A 19 39.37 -7.34 -12.97
N TRP A 20 39.66 -8.54 -12.45
CA TRP A 20 40.90 -8.83 -11.73
C TRP A 20 42.15 -8.75 -12.60
N THR A 21 42.04 -9.15 -13.87
CA THR A 21 43.16 -9.19 -14.83
C THR A 21 43.62 -7.83 -15.34
N ASN A 22 43.33 -6.74 -14.63
CA ASN A 22 43.73 -5.39 -15.01
C ASN A 22 44.28 -4.60 -13.82
N HIS A 23 45.25 -3.71 -14.09
CA HIS A 23 45.99 -2.96 -13.06
C HIS A 23 45.72 -1.45 -13.12
N THR A 24 44.68 -1.00 -13.83
CA THR A 24 44.42 0.43 -14.05
C THR A 24 44.15 1.20 -12.76
N LEU A 25 43.47 0.60 -11.79
CA LEU A 25 43.18 1.26 -10.52
C LEU A 25 44.42 1.36 -9.62
N GLU A 26 45.34 0.41 -9.74
CA GLU A 26 46.64 0.44 -9.04
C GLU A 26 47.53 1.56 -9.61
N LEU A 27 47.52 1.72 -10.94
CA LEU A 27 48.20 2.81 -11.62
C LEU A 27 47.61 4.19 -11.24
N ALA A 28 46.28 4.29 -11.13
CA ALA A 28 45.59 5.53 -10.71
C ALA A 28 45.84 5.89 -9.23
N LYS A 29 45.95 4.89 -8.33
CA LYS A 29 46.38 5.12 -6.95
C LYS A 29 47.77 5.73 -6.86
N GLN A 30 48.68 5.35 -7.75
CA GLN A 30 50.07 5.81 -7.76
C GLN A 30 50.25 7.18 -8.44
N LEU A 31 49.44 7.49 -9.47
CA LEU A 31 49.62 8.69 -10.30
C LEU A 31 48.66 9.84 -9.97
N GLU A 32 47.44 9.55 -9.48
CA GLU A 32 46.36 10.55 -9.33
C GLU A 32 45.83 10.65 -7.88
N ASN A 33 46.48 10.02 -6.89
CA ASN A 33 46.05 9.99 -5.48
C ASN A 33 44.58 9.58 -5.28
N VAL A 34 44.06 8.67 -6.12
CA VAL A 34 42.68 8.18 -6.00
C VAL A 34 42.57 7.18 -4.85
N THR A 35 41.67 7.43 -3.91
CA THR A 35 41.34 6.48 -2.83
C THR A 35 40.43 5.39 -3.38
N ALA A 36 40.97 4.16 -3.48
CA ALA A 36 40.19 2.99 -3.91
C ALA A 36 40.40 1.82 -2.95
N SER A 37 39.34 1.09 -2.64
CA SER A 37 39.37 -0.15 -1.87
C SER A 37 39.79 -1.33 -2.76
N ASP A 38 40.14 -2.47 -2.14
CA ASP A 38 40.41 -3.69 -2.91
C ASP A 38 39.15 -4.27 -3.58
N ILE A 39 37.97 -3.94 -3.06
CA ILE A 39 36.67 -4.28 -3.67
C ILE A 39 36.48 -3.50 -4.98
N ASP A 40 36.98 -2.28 -5.07
CA ASP A 40 36.87 -1.46 -6.28
C ASP A 40 37.68 -2.04 -7.45
N LYS A 41 38.74 -2.81 -7.17
CA LYS A 41 39.50 -3.56 -8.19
C LYS A 41 38.64 -4.62 -8.89
N LEU A 42 37.60 -5.11 -8.20
CA LEU A 42 36.64 -6.10 -8.70
C LEU A 42 35.41 -5.46 -9.35
N SER A 43 35.52 -4.21 -9.79
CA SER A 43 34.43 -3.48 -10.44
C SER A 43 34.83 -2.92 -11.81
N VAL A 44 33.83 -2.43 -12.56
CA VAL A 44 34.04 -1.77 -13.85
C VAL A 44 34.95 -0.53 -13.75
N SER A 45 35.14 0.04 -12.55
CA SER A 45 36.09 1.15 -12.36
C SER A 45 37.51 0.76 -12.78
N ASN A 46 37.90 -0.50 -12.58
CA ASN A 46 39.19 -1.08 -12.95
C ASN A 46 39.29 -1.50 -14.44
N ILE A 47 38.37 -1.07 -15.30
CA ILE A 47 38.47 -1.26 -16.76
C ILE A 47 38.96 0.06 -17.39
N PRO A 48 39.96 0.01 -18.32
CA PRO A 48 40.47 1.21 -18.97
C PRO A 48 39.44 1.81 -19.93
N LEU A 49 39.63 3.08 -20.26
CA LEU A 49 38.87 3.74 -21.34
C LEU A 49 39.06 2.99 -22.67
N TYR A 50 38.03 2.94 -23.51
CA TYR A 50 38.05 2.30 -24.84
C TYR A 50 38.32 0.78 -24.88
N SER A 51 38.23 0.08 -23.75
CA SER A 51 38.55 -1.35 -23.70
C SER A 51 37.52 -2.24 -24.43
N LYS A 52 37.99 -3.27 -25.12
CA LYS A 52 37.12 -4.31 -25.72
C LYS A 52 36.36 -5.14 -24.67
N ARG A 53 36.79 -5.12 -23.40
CA ARG A 53 36.16 -5.86 -22.30
C ARG A 53 34.73 -5.40 -21.99
N PHE A 54 34.35 -4.18 -22.40
CA PHE A 54 32.97 -3.71 -22.28
C PHE A 54 31.97 -4.55 -23.10
N ALA A 55 32.42 -5.26 -24.14
CA ALA A 55 31.57 -6.22 -24.87
C ALA A 55 31.03 -7.31 -23.94
N THR A 56 31.86 -7.81 -23.00
CA THR A 56 31.45 -8.80 -22.01
C THR A 56 30.33 -8.27 -21.12
N HIS A 57 30.42 -7.01 -20.66
CA HIS A 57 29.38 -6.38 -19.85
C HIS A 57 28.04 -6.25 -20.59
N ILE A 58 28.08 -5.93 -21.88
CA ILE A 58 26.88 -5.83 -22.71
C ILE A 58 26.23 -7.21 -22.85
N VAL A 59 27.00 -8.24 -23.22
CA VAL A 59 26.49 -9.61 -23.35
C VAL A 59 25.89 -10.10 -22.02
N MET A 60 26.56 -9.81 -20.90
CA MET A 60 26.07 -10.14 -19.56
C MET A 60 24.78 -9.37 -19.21
N ALA A 61 24.66 -8.10 -19.61
CA ALA A 61 23.44 -7.33 -19.41
C ALA A 61 22.25 -7.93 -20.20
N TYR A 62 22.47 -8.44 -21.41
CA TYR A 62 21.47 -9.21 -22.15
C TYR A 62 21.11 -10.50 -21.42
N ALA A 63 22.09 -11.30 -20.99
CA ALA A 63 21.84 -12.54 -20.26
C ALA A 63 21.02 -12.29 -18.97
N PHE A 64 21.40 -11.28 -18.18
CA PHE A 64 20.69 -10.91 -16.95
C PHE A 64 19.28 -10.41 -17.23
N THR A 65 19.09 -9.57 -18.25
CA THR A 65 17.77 -9.04 -18.63
C THR A 65 16.85 -10.16 -19.11
N ILE A 66 17.32 -11.00 -20.04
CA ILE A 66 16.53 -12.11 -20.59
C ILE A 66 16.15 -13.10 -19.49
N TRP A 67 17.10 -13.48 -18.63
CA TRP A 67 16.82 -14.38 -17.51
C TRP A 67 15.81 -13.78 -16.53
N THR A 68 15.98 -12.51 -16.16
CA THR A 68 15.07 -11.82 -15.23
C THR A 68 13.68 -11.74 -15.81
N CYS A 69 13.52 -11.35 -17.09
CA CYS A 69 12.23 -11.32 -17.76
C CYS A 69 11.60 -12.72 -17.86
N TYR A 70 12.38 -13.76 -18.19
CA TYR A 70 11.90 -15.13 -18.24
C TYR A 70 11.37 -15.60 -16.87
N MET A 71 12.12 -15.36 -15.80
CA MET A 71 11.69 -15.67 -14.43
C MET A 71 10.45 -14.89 -14.04
N LEU A 72 10.40 -13.58 -14.32
CA LEU A 72 9.23 -12.75 -14.03
C LEU A 72 8.00 -13.23 -14.77
N MET A 73 8.12 -13.61 -16.04
CA MET A 73 7.02 -14.18 -16.82
C MET A 73 6.50 -15.47 -16.19
N LYS A 74 7.40 -16.38 -15.79
CA LYS A 74 7.03 -17.66 -15.18
C LYS A 74 6.38 -17.48 -13.82
N GLU A 75 6.91 -16.61 -12.96
CA GLU A 75 6.29 -16.34 -11.67
C GLU A 75 4.94 -15.62 -11.83
N TYR A 76 4.79 -14.71 -12.81
CA TYR A 76 3.51 -14.06 -13.08
C TYR A 76 2.45 -15.07 -13.53
N GLU A 77 2.81 -16.02 -14.41
CA GLU A 77 1.95 -17.12 -14.82
C GLU A 77 1.54 -17.99 -13.61
N ILE A 78 2.50 -18.40 -12.78
CA ILE A 78 2.23 -19.22 -11.58
C ILE A 78 1.29 -18.49 -10.62
N ILE A 79 1.58 -17.23 -10.30
CA ILE A 79 0.79 -16.46 -9.33
C ILE A 79 -0.61 -16.16 -9.87
N ALA A 80 -0.75 -15.91 -11.17
CA ALA A 80 -2.06 -15.75 -11.81
C ALA A 80 -2.90 -17.03 -11.65
N ASN A 81 -2.31 -18.19 -11.92
CA ASN A 81 -2.98 -19.48 -11.77
C ASN A 81 -3.33 -19.78 -10.31
N MET A 82 -2.40 -19.54 -9.38
CA MET A 82 -2.65 -19.71 -7.94
C MET A 82 -3.76 -18.79 -7.45
N ARG A 83 -3.80 -17.53 -7.91
CA ARG A 83 -4.86 -16.58 -7.58
C ARG A 83 -6.23 -17.08 -8.08
N LEU A 84 -6.32 -17.45 -9.36
CA LEU A 84 -7.58 -17.93 -9.93
C LEU A 84 -8.08 -19.19 -9.21
N GLN A 85 -7.19 -20.13 -8.93
CA GLN A 85 -7.52 -21.33 -8.17
C GLN A 85 -7.98 -21.00 -6.74
N PHE A 86 -7.26 -20.11 -6.05
CA PHE A 86 -7.61 -19.67 -4.70
C PHE A 86 -8.99 -19.03 -4.67
N VAL A 87 -9.25 -18.02 -5.51
CA VAL A 87 -10.54 -17.30 -5.57
C VAL A 87 -11.69 -18.24 -5.96
N ALA A 88 -11.47 -19.21 -6.84
CA ALA A 88 -12.47 -20.22 -7.18
C ALA A 88 -12.82 -21.12 -5.98
N SER A 89 -11.81 -21.55 -5.20
CA SER A 89 -11.97 -22.41 -4.02
C SER A 89 -12.38 -21.69 -2.73
N GLU A 90 -12.26 -20.36 -2.71
CA GLU A 90 -12.45 -19.55 -1.51
C GLU A 90 -13.87 -19.70 -0.96
N ALA A 91 -14.01 -19.69 0.36
CA ALA A 91 -15.30 -19.67 1.04
C ALA A 91 -16.15 -18.46 0.62
N ARG A 92 -17.46 -18.57 0.87
CA ARG A 92 -18.39 -17.46 0.67
C ARG A 92 -18.03 -16.30 1.61
N ARG A 93 -17.87 -15.14 1.00
CA ARG A 93 -17.65 -13.85 1.67
C ARG A 93 -18.56 -12.80 1.02
N PRO A 94 -18.97 -11.76 1.75
CA PRO A 94 -19.93 -10.78 1.25
C PRO A 94 -19.37 -9.86 0.14
N ASP A 95 -18.06 -9.68 0.07
CA ASP A 95 -17.35 -8.93 -0.99
C ASP A 95 -17.59 -9.51 -2.39
N GLN A 96 -17.76 -10.83 -2.50
CA GLN A 96 -17.99 -11.50 -3.78
C GLN A 96 -19.35 -11.13 -4.41
N PHE A 97 -20.30 -10.64 -3.62
CA PHE A 97 -21.67 -10.30 -4.05
C PHE A 97 -21.95 -8.80 -4.05
N THR A 98 -21.02 -8.00 -3.53
CA THR A 98 -21.28 -6.60 -3.19
C THR A 98 -20.39 -5.67 -4.00
N VAL A 99 -21.00 -4.60 -4.49
CA VAL A 99 -20.34 -3.53 -5.26
C VAL A 99 -20.48 -2.24 -4.48
N LEU A 100 -19.39 -1.51 -4.29
CA LEU A 100 -19.41 -0.17 -3.74
C LEU A 100 -19.73 0.82 -4.86
N VAL A 101 -20.84 1.52 -4.72
CA VAL A 101 -21.29 2.58 -5.61
C VAL A 101 -20.91 3.92 -5.01
N ARG A 102 -20.18 4.75 -5.77
CA ARG A 102 -19.72 6.07 -5.37
C ARG A 102 -20.29 7.15 -6.28
N ASN A 103 -20.46 8.35 -5.71
CA ASN A 103 -20.90 9.55 -6.42
C ASN A 103 -22.28 9.37 -7.08
N VAL A 104 -23.25 8.92 -6.28
CA VAL A 104 -24.67 8.94 -6.65
C VAL A 104 -25.09 10.40 -6.88
N PRO A 105 -25.72 10.74 -8.01
CA PRO A 105 -26.13 12.11 -8.29
C PRO A 105 -27.20 12.56 -7.27
N PRO A 106 -27.16 13.82 -6.82
CA PRO A 106 -28.19 14.35 -5.93
C PRO A 106 -29.50 14.54 -6.70
N ASP A 107 -30.61 14.13 -6.10
CA ASP A 107 -31.97 14.39 -6.59
C ASP A 107 -32.75 15.17 -5.50
N PRO A 108 -33.54 16.19 -5.87
CA PRO A 108 -34.33 16.95 -4.90
C PRO A 108 -35.53 16.20 -4.33
N ASP A 109 -36.06 15.20 -5.06
CA ASP A 109 -37.33 14.54 -4.75
C ASP A 109 -37.13 13.16 -4.10
N GLU A 110 -36.00 12.50 -4.36
CA GLU A 110 -35.68 11.14 -3.91
C GLU A 110 -34.46 11.10 -2.99
N THR A 111 -34.51 10.25 -1.95
CA THR A 111 -33.35 9.99 -1.09
C THR A 111 -32.30 9.15 -1.83
N VAL A 112 -31.05 9.13 -1.33
CA VAL A 112 -29.99 8.27 -1.92
C VAL A 112 -30.39 6.79 -1.93
N SER A 113 -31.12 6.34 -0.90
CA SER A 113 -31.62 4.97 -0.81
C SER A 113 -32.64 4.67 -1.92
N GLU A 114 -33.67 5.51 -2.05
CA GLU A 114 -34.70 5.38 -3.09
C GLU A 114 -34.08 5.44 -4.51
N LEU A 115 -33.11 6.35 -4.73
CA LEU A 115 -32.41 6.48 -6.00
C LEU A 115 -31.62 5.22 -6.37
N VAL A 116 -30.87 4.66 -5.42
CA VAL A 116 -30.08 3.43 -5.61
C VAL A 116 -31.02 2.27 -5.92
N GLU A 117 -32.08 2.10 -5.11
CA GLU A 117 -33.06 1.05 -5.33
C GLU A 117 -33.71 1.16 -6.72
N HIS A 118 -34.23 2.34 -7.09
CA HIS A 118 -34.84 2.57 -8.39
C HIS A 118 -33.84 2.31 -9.53
N PHE A 119 -32.61 2.81 -9.42
CA PHE A 119 -31.57 2.62 -10.45
C PHE A 119 -31.26 1.15 -10.68
N PHE A 120 -31.07 0.36 -9.62
CA PHE A 120 -30.68 -1.04 -9.75
C PHE A 120 -31.85 -1.98 -10.07
N LEU A 121 -33.08 -1.67 -9.63
CA LEU A 121 -34.27 -2.41 -10.05
C LEU A 121 -34.53 -2.26 -11.56
N VAL A 122 -34.28 -1.09 -12.13
CA VAL A 122 -34.48 -0.83 -13.57
C VAL A 122 -33.35 -1.41 -14.42
N ASN A 123 -32.09 -1.20 -14.04
CA ASN A 123 -30.95 -1.56 -14.87
C ASN A 123 -30.43 -2.99 -14.65
N HIS A 124 -30.64 -3.56 -13.46
CA HIS A 124 -30.21 -4.91 -13.10
C HIS A 124 -31.39 -5.72 -12.52
N PRO A 125 -32.49 -5.87 -13.29
CA PRO A 125 -33.67 -6.60 -12.84
C PRO A 125 -33.31 -8.04 -12.49
N ASP A 126 -34.08 -8.63 -11.58
CA ASP A 126 -33.95 -9.99 -11.06
C ASP A 126 -32.67 -10.32 -10.27
N HIS A 127 -31.58 -9.57 -10.48
CA HIS A 127 -30.28 -9.79 -9.82
C HIS A 127 -30.05 -8.91 -8.59
N TYR A 128 -30.61 -7.70 -8.56
CA TYR A 128 -30.57 -6.83 -7.39
C TYR A 128 -31.18 -7.54 -6.17
N LEU A 129 -30.53 -7.41 -5.00
CA LEU A 129 -30.96 -8.04 -3.76
C LEU A 129 -31.30 -7.03 -2.66
N THR A 130 -30.33 -6.18 -2.31
CA THR A 130 -30.46 -5.16 -1.26
C THR A 130 -29.33 -4.15 -1.42
N HIS A 131 -29.43 -3.02 -0.72
CA HIS A 131 -28.37 -2.03 -0.65
C HIS A 131 -28.25 -1.50 0.79
N GLN A 132 -27.04 -1.11 1.16
CA GLN A 132 -26.75 -0.44 2.42
C GLN A 132 -26.14 0.92 2.11
N VAL A 133 -26.78 1.98 2.57
CA VAL A 133 -26.28 3.35 2.36
C VAL A 133 -25.14 3.65 3.33
N VAL A 134 -24.16 4.41 2.85
CA VAL A 134 -23.03 4.86 3.67
C VAL A 134 -23.43 6.08 4.49
N CYS A 135 -23.29 5.97 5.81
CA CYS A 135 -23.51 7.07 6.75
C CYS A 135 -22.18 7.66 7.22
N ASN A 136 -22.14 8.98 7.40
CA ASN A 136 -21.04 9.68 8.06
C ASN A 136 -21.14 9.49 9.58
N ALA A 137 -20.58 8.39 10.06
CA ALA A 137 -20.57 8.05 11.48
C ALA A 137 -19.24 8.38 12.18
N ASN A 138 -18.41 9.29 11.63
CA ASN A 138 -17.07 9.56 12.15
C ASN A 138 -17.08 10.08 13.59
N LYS A 139 -17.93 11.08 13.89
CA LYS A 139 -18.08 11.61 15.26
C LYS A 139 -18.60 10.55 16.22
N LEU A 140 -19.56 9.73 15.77
CA LEU A 140 -20.11 8.64 16.56
C LEU A 140 -19.05 7.57 16.85
N ALA A 141 -18.20 7.24 15.87
CA ALA A 141 -17.08 6.31 16.04
C ALA A 141 -16.07 6.82 17.08
N ASP A 142 -15.70 8.11 17.01
CA ASP A 142 -14.80 8.74 17.97
C ASP A 142 -15.37 8.71 19.40
N LEU A 143 -16.69 8.94 19.55
CA LEU A 143 -17.38 8.86 20.84
C LEU A 143 -17.42 7.42 21.38
N VAL A 144 -17.69 6.42 20.53
CA VAL A 144 -17.69 5.01 20.94
C VAL A 144 -16.30 4.55 21.36
N ASP A 145 -15.26 4.94 20.63
CA ASP A 145 -13.87 4.64 21.01
C ASP A 145 -13.47 5.34 22.31
N LYS A 146 -13.95 6.57 22.54
CA LYS A 146 -13.78 7.28 23.82
C LYS A 146 -14.49 6.55 24.95
N ARG A 147 -15.74 6.09 24.75
CA ARG A 147 -16.51 5.32 25.74
C ARG A 147 -15.78 4.03 26.10
N LYS A 148 -15.29 3.26 25.12
CA LYS A 148 -14.50 2.05 25.36
C LYS A 148 -13.30 2.33 26.26
N LYS A 149 -12.52 3.38 25.97
CA LYS A 149 -11.38 3.78 26.81
C LYS A 149 -11.82 4.13 28.24
N LEU A 150 -12.91 4.88 28.40
CA LEU A 150 -13.45 5.23 29.72
C LEU A 150 -13.95 4.00 30.48
N GLN A 151 -14.60 3.06 29.81
CA GLN A 151 -15.04 1.78 30.38
C GLN A 151 -13.86 0.97 30.91
N ASN A 152 -12.77 0.86 30.14
CA ASN A 152 -11.59 0.13 30.59
C ASN A 152 -10.96 0.78 31.84
N TRP A 153 -11.02 2.11 31.96
CA TRP A 153 -10.64 2.82 33.19
C TRP A 153 -11.59 2.54 34.35
N LEU A 154 -12.89 2.49 34.12
CA LEU A 154 -13.87 2.15 35.15
C LEU A 154 -13.63 0.72 35.67
N ASP A 155 -13.51 -0.25 34.78
CA ASP A 155 -13.26 -1.65 35.10
C ASP A 155 -11.95 -1.80 35.91
N TYR A 156 -10.91 -1.04 35.55
CA TYR A 156 -9.66 -0.99 36.32
C TYR A 156 -9.88 -0.63 37.79
N TYR A 157 -10.58 0.48 38.03
CA TYR A 157 -10.75 1.02 39.38
C TYR A 157 -11.69 0.13 40.20
N GLN A 158 -12.70 -0.49 39.57
CA GLN A 158 -13.54 -1.51 40.21
C GLN A 158 -12.73 -2.75 40.59
N LEU A 159 -11.93 -3.31 39.68
CA LEU A 159 -11.07 -4.46 39.97
C LEU A 159 -10.06 -4.15 41.08
N LYS A 160 -9.47 -2.94 41.05
CA LYS A 160 -8.54 -2.47 42.09
C LYS A 160 -9.23 -2.35 43.46
N TYR A 161 -10.48 -1.90 43.50
CA TYR A 161 -11.27 -1.81 44.72
C TYR A 161 -11.63 -3.19 45.28
N SER A 162 -12.11 -4.10 44.42
CA SER A 162 -12.45 -5.48 44.79
C SER A 162 -11.25 -6.27 45.31
N ARG A 163 -10.06 -6.09 44.72
CA ARG A 163 -8.81 -6.75 45.19
C ARG A 163 -8.35 -6.29 46.57
N ASN A 164 -8.67 -5.05 46.97
CA ASN A 164 -8.28 -4.48 48.26
C ASN A 164 -9.35 -4.68 49.35
N ASN A 165 -10.24 -5.68 49.20
CA ASN A 165 -11.34 -5.98 50.14
C ASN A 165 -12.18 -4.76 50.53
N SER A 166 -12.43 -3.85 49.58
CA SER A 166 -13.33 -2.70 49.76
C SER A 166 -12.92 -1.66 50.82
N GLN A 167 -11.68 -1.72 51.34
CA GLN A 167 -11.25 -0.88 52.46
C GLN A 167 -11.07 0.60 52.11
N ILE A 168 -10.63 0.93 50.89
CA ILE A 168 -10.35 2.32 50.46
C ILE A 168 -10.84 2.50 49.02
N ARG A 169 -11.77 3.46 48.82
CA ARG A 169 -12.21 3.83 47.48
C ARG A 169 -11.10 4.58 46.72
N PRO A 170 -10.81 4.22 45.46
CA PRO A 170 -9.76 4.86 44.68
C PRO A 170 -10.15 6.32 44.36
N MET A 171 -9.24 7.26 44.59
CA MET A 171 -9.45 8.69 44.30
C MET A 171 -8.54 9.14 43.15
N VAL A 172 -9.06 9.96 42.22
CA VAL A 172 -8.32 10.56 41.09
C VAL A 172 -8.37 12.09 41.22
N LYS A 173 -7.35 12.78 40.72
CA LYS A 173 -7.34 14.24 40.59
C LYS A 173 -7.66 14.63 39.15
N LEU A 174 -8.53 15.61 38.97
CA LEU A 174 -9.07 16.02 37.66
C LEU A 174 -8.15 16.93 36.80
N GLY A 175 -7.05 17.45 37.34
CA GLY A 175 -6.16 18.38 36.63
C GLY A 175 -5.11 17.72 35.75
N CYS A 176 -4.18 18.54 35.24
CA CYS A 176 -3.20 18.13 34.21
C CYS A 176 -2.47 16.83 34.59
N LEU A 177 -2.61 15.80 33.74
CA LEU A 177 -1.98 14.47 33.88
C LEU A 177 -2.24 13.77 35.23
N GLY A 178 -3.31 14.13 35.94
CA GLY A 178 -3.66 13.55 37.25
C GLY A 178 -2.85 14.08 38.44
N LEU A 179 -2.08 15.16 38.27
CA LEU A 179 -1.16 15.68 39.30
C LEU A 179 -1.78 16.80 40.17
N CYS A 180 -2.62 17.65 39.57
CA CYS A 180 -3.25 18.80 40.21
C CYS A 180 -4.79 18.68 40.20
N GLY A 181 -5.50 19.45 41.02
CA GLY A 181 -6.97 19.51 41.03
C GLY A 181 -7.65 18.76 42.19
N GLN A 182 -8.98 18.86 42.23
CA GLN A 182 -9.84 18.25 43.25
C GLN A 182 -9.75 16.72 43.19
N LYS A 183 -9.61 16.10 44.37
CA LYS A 183 -9.68 14.64 44.52
C LYS A 183 -11.14 14.20 44.51
N VAL A 184 -11.50 13.35 43.55
CA VAL A 184 -12.84 12.78 43.40
C VAL A 184 -12.75 11.25 43.39
N ASP A 185 -13.84 10.57 43.75
CA ASP A 185 -13.92 9.11 43.64
C ASP A 185 -13.78 8.71 42.16
N ALA A 186 -12.80 7.85 41.88
CA ALA A 186 -12.52 7.37 40.54
C ALA A 186 -13.71 6.66 39.94
N ILE A 187 -14.36 5.77 40.72
CA ILE A 187 -15.39 4.89 40.22
C ILE A 187 -16.62 5.72 39.86
N GLU A 188 -17.04 6.60 40.77
CA GLU A 188 -18.19 7.47 40.54
C GLU A 188 -17.95 8.47 39.40
N HIS A 189 -16.73 9.04 39.30
CA HIS A 189 -16.37 9.93 38.20
C HIS A 189 -16.41 9.24 36.85
N TYR A 190 -15.74 8.10 36.69
CA TYR A 190 -15.74 7.38 35.42
C TYR A 190 -17.10 6.80 35.08
N MET A 191 -17.90 6.39 36.08
CA MET A 191 -19.28 5.94 35.87
C MET A 191 -20.14 7.09 35.32
N ALA A 192 -20.05 8.28 35.92
CA ALA A 192 -20.75 9.47 35.42
C ALA A 192 -20.29 9.90 34.01
N GLU A 193 -18.99 9.80 33.70
CA GLU A 193 -18.46 10.11 32.37
C GLU A 193 -18.87 9.06 31.31
N VAL A 194 -18.92 7.77 31.68
CA VAL A 194 -19.45 6.71 30.82
C VAL A 194 -20.93 6.93 30.55
N ASP A 195 -21.73 7.23 31.57
CA ASP A 195 -23.16 7.53 31.42
C ASP A 195 -23.39 8.76 30.54
N LYS A 196 -22.63 9.84 30.77
CA LYS A 196 -22.67 11.05 29.94
C LYS A 196 -22.33 10.75 28.49
N THR A 197 -21.21 10.04 28.25
CA THR A 197 -20.78 9.68 26.90
C THR A 197 -21.79 8.73 26.24
N SER A 198 -22.45 7.86 27.00
CA SER A 198 -23.48 6.96 26.48
C SER A 198 -24.74 7.72 26.05
N LYS A 199 -25.14 8.75 26.79
CA LYS A 199 -26.20 9.69 26.36
C LYS A 199 -25.80 10.44 25.09
N GLU A 200 -24.58 10.98 25.03
CA GLU A 200 -24.06 11.65 23.83
C GLU A 200 -24.03 10.70 22.61
N ILE A 201 -23.70 9.42 22.81
CA ILE A 201 -23.74 8.39 21.75
C ILE A 201 -25.17 8.12 21.30
N ALA A 202 -26.13 8.00 22.22
CA ALA A 202 -27.54 7.77 21.87
C ALA A 202 -28.12 8.95 21.07
N GLU A 203 -27.86 10.18 21.52
CA GLU A 203 -28.25 11.41 20.80
C GLU A 203 -27.61 11.49 19.41
N GLU A 204 -26.30 11.25 19.31
CA GLU A 204 -25.60 11.28 18.03
C GLU A 204 -26.05 10.15 17.10
N ARG A 205 -26.37 8.96 17.63
CA ARG A 205 -26.91 7.83 16.87
C ARG A 205 -28.24 8.20 16.23
N GLU A 206 -29.14 8.82 17.00
CA GLU A 206 -30.41 9.33 16.46
C GLU A 206 -30.19 10.42 15.41
N ASN A 207 -29.26 11.35 15.66
CA ASN A 207 -28.96 12.42 14.72
C ASN A 207 -28.44 11.88 13.38
N VAL A 208 -27.51 10.92 13.40
CA VAL A 208 -26.95 10.33 12.17
C VAL A 208 -28.01 9.58 11.35
N VAL A 209 -28.98 8.94 12.01
CA VAL A 209 -30.08 8.23 11.33
C VAL A 209 -31.12 9.19 10.77
N LYS A 210 -31.43 10.28 11.49
CA LYS A 210 -32.45 11.27 11.09
C LYS A 210 -31.92 12.31 10.09
N ASP A 211 -30.63 12.63 10.13
CA ASP A 211 -30.04 13.69 9.32
C ASP A 211 -29.68 13.20 7.91
N GLN A 212 -30.45 13.66 6.92
CA GLN A 212 -30.19 13.38 5.52
C GLN A 212 -28.83 13.92 5.03
N LYS A 213 -28.24 14.92 5.71
CA LYS A 213 -26.88 15.41 5.37
C LYS A 213 -25.77 14.45 5.82
N SER A 214 -26.06 13.60 6.81
CA SER A 214 -25.14 12.58 7.27
C SER A 214 -25.11 11.38 6.33
N ILE A 215 -26.07 11.27 5.41
CA ILE A 215 -26.09 10.26 4.35
C ILE A 215 -25.15 10.68 3.23
N MET A 216 -24.16 9.84 2.93
CA MET A 216 -23.22 10.09 1.84
C MET A 216 -23.80 9.63 0.50
N PRO A 217 -23.44 10.26 -0.64
CA PRO A 217 -23.82 9.78 -1.98
C PRO A 217 -22.99 8.55 -2.38
N ALA A 218 -23.06 7.51 -1.55
CA ALA A 218 -22.38 6.23 -1.71
C ALA A 218 -23.20 5.11 -1.03
N SER A 219 -23.17 3.92 -1.62
CA SER A 219 -23.89 2.76 -1.10
C SER A 219 -23.19 1.46 -1.49
N PHE A 220 -23.28 0.45 -0.62
CA PHE A 220 -22.94 -0.92 -0.92
C PHE A 220 -24.16 -1.62 -1.51
N VAL A 221 -24.06 -2.08 -2.75
CA VAL A 221 -25.15 -2.74 -3.46
C VAL A 221 -24.84 -4.23 -3.60
N SER A 222 -25.73 -5.05 -3.08
CA SER A 222 -25.60 -6.50 -3.04
C SER A 222 -26.46 -7.16 -4.10
N PHE A 223 -25.93 -8.21 -4.74
CA PHE A 223 -26.60 -8.97 -5.79
C PHE A 223 -26.84 -10.42 -5.36
N LYS A 224 -27.84 -11.06 -5.97
CA LYS A 224 -28.16 -12.48 -5.75
C LYS A 224 -27.09 -13.47 -6.26
N THR A 225 -26.24 -13.00 -7.16
CA THR A 225 -25.25 -13.82 -7.88
C THR A 225 -23.94 -13.06 -8.00
N ARG A 226 -22.80 -13.74 -7.85
CA ARG A 226 -21.48 -13.16 -8.09
C ARG A 226 -21.32 -12.72 -9.53
N TRP A 227 -21.97 -13.43 -10.46
CA TRP A 227 -21.98 -13.05 -11.88
C TRP A 227 -22.49 -11.61 -12.07
N ALA A 228 -23.63 -11.26 -11.46
CA ALA A 228 -24.21 -9.92 -11.58
C ALA A 228 -23.35 -8.85 -10.90
N ALA A 229 -22.80 -9.14 -9.72
CA ALA A 229 -21.83 -8.25 -9.07
C ALA A 229 -20.61 -8.00 -9.97
N ALA A 230 -20.10 -9.05 -10.63
CA ALA A 230 -18.99 -8.94 -11.56
C ALA A 230 -19.31 -8.12 -12.81
N VAL A 231 -20.53 -8.22 -13.34
CA VAL A 231 -21.01 -7.38 -14.45
C VAL A 231 -21.10 -5.93 -14.00
N CYS A 232 -21.73 -5.66 -12.85
CA CYS A 232 -21.89 -4.32 -12.30
C CYS A 232 -20.54 -3.64 -12.05
N ALA A 233 -19.62 -4.30 -11.33
CA ALA A 233 -18.32 -3.73 -10.96
C ALA A 233 -17.38 -3.45 -12.16
N GLN A 234 -17.60 -4.09 -13.31
CA GLN A 234 -16.70 -3.98 -14.48
C GLN A 234 -17.28 -3.16 -15.64
N THR A 235 -18.52 -2.69 -15.54
CA THR A 235 -19.20 -1.95 -16.61
C THR A 235 -19.44 -0.49 -16.23
N THR A 236 -19.44 0.38 -17.25
CA THR A 236 -19.84 1.78 -17.07
C THR A 236 -21.36 1.85 -16.99
N GLN A 237 -21.89 2.44 -15.91
CA GLN A 237 -23.33 2.43 -15.61
C GLN A 237 -24.12 3.54 -16.34
N THR A 238 -23.52 4.72 -16.53
CA THR A 238 -24.21 5.90 -17.09
C THR A 238 -23.37 6.62 -18.14
N ARG A 239 -23.97 7.61 -18.81
CA ARG A 239 -23.30 8.46 -19.82
C ARG A 239 -22.16 9.29 -19.22
N ASN A 240 -22.31 9.75 -17.99
CA ASN A 240 -21.29 10.53 -17.29
C ASN A 240 -20.30 9.58 -16.57
N PRO A 241 -19.02 9.51 -16.97
CA PRO A 241 -18.06 8.60 -16.35
C PRO A 241 -17.69 8.97 -14.91
N THR A 242 -18.18 10.07 -14.35
CA THR A 242 -17.93 10.45 -12.95
C THR A 242 -19.09 10.14 -12.01
N GLU A 243 -20.25 9.74 -12.51
CA GLU A 243 -21.44 9.39 -11.71
C GLU A 243 -21.66 7.89 -11.69
N TRP A 244 -22.33 7.38 -10.65
CA TRP A 244 -22.63 5.94 -10.50
C TRP A 244 -21.38 5.07 -10.67
N LEU A 245 -20.30 5.48 -10.02
CA LEU A 245 -19.01 4.79 -10.10
C LEU A 245 -19.07 3.51 -9.31
N THR A 246 -18.91 2.38 -9.99
CA THR A 246 -18.95 1.04 -9.39
C THR A 246 -17.54 0.50 -9.22
N GLU A 247 -17.20 0.10 -8.00
CA GLU A 247 -15.97 -0.61 -7.66
C GLU A 247 -16.31 -1.85 -6.82
N TRP A 248 -15.48 -2.89 -6.89
CA TRP A 248 -15.65 -4.05 -6.01
C TRP A 248 -15.63 -3.58 -4.55
N ALA A 249 -16.64 -3.99 -3.77
CA ALA A 249 -16.64 -3.68 -2.35
C ALA A 249 -15.49 -4.46 -1.69
N PRO A 250 -14.63 -3.80 -0.88
CA PRO A 250 -13.68 -4.52 -0.05
C PRO A 250 -14.42 -5.44 0.94
N GLU A 251 -13.73 -6.41 1.51
CA GLU A 251 -14.29 -7.19 2.62
C GLU A 251 -14.67 -6.24 3.79
N PRO A 252 -15.77 -6.47 4.54
CA PRO A 252 -16.18 -5.56 5.62
C PRO A 252 -15.10 -5.20 6.64
N ARG A 253 -14.16 -6.13 6.92
CA ARG A 253 -12.98 -5.88 7.78
C ARG A 253 -11.86 -5.07 7.11
N ASP A 254 -11.78 -5.10 5.79
CA ASP A 254 -10.83 -4.31 4.98
C ASP A 254 -11.34 -2.88 4.71
N VAL A 255 -12.65 -2.62 4.90
CA VAL A 255 -13.23 -1.28 4.70
C VAL A 255 -12.66 -0.29 5.72
N PHE A 256 -12.01 0.75 5.22
CA PHE A 256 -11.57 1.89 6.01
C PHE A 256 -12.67 2.96 6.07
N TRP A 257 -13.60 2.76 7.01
CA TRP A 257 -14.83 3.54 7.19
C TRP A 257 -14.65 5.07 7.17
N PRO A 258 -13.64 5.67 7.83
CA PRO A 258 -13.52 7.13 7.90
C PRO A 258 -13.42 7.82 6.53
N ASN A 259 -12.89 7.12 5.52
CA ASN A 259 -12.71 7.67 4.17
C ASN A 259 -13.96 7.53 3.28
N LEU A 260 -14.97 6.77 3.70
CA LEU A 260 -16.24 6.70 2.98
C LEU A 260 -17.04 8.02 3.11
N ALA A 261 -16.84 8.76 4.19
CA ALA A 261 -17.44 10.08 4.42
C ALA A 261 -16.81 11.22 3.58
N VAL A 262 -15.80 10.95 2.76
CA VAL A 262 -15.15 11.97 1.93
C VAL A 262 -15.90 12.10 0.59
N PRO A 263 -16.36 13.31 0.22
CA PRO A 263 -17.05 13.52 -1.05
C PRO A 263 -16.10 13.30 -2.24
N TYR A 264 -16.60 12.63 -3.28
CA TYR A 264 -15.79 12.20 -4.43
C TYR A 264 -15.02 13.35 -5.10
N VAL A 265 -15.69 14.50 -5.30
CA VAL A 265 -15.09 15.69 -5.92
C VAL A 265 -13.86 16.23 -5.17
N SER A 266 -13.79 16.02 -3.85
CA SER A 266 -12.65 16.48 -3.04
C SER A 266 -11.43 15.56 -3.13
N LEU A 267 -11.60 14.32 -3.61
CA LEU A 267 -10.53 13.33 -3.68
C LEU A 267 -9.40 13.80 -4.60
N THR A 268 -9.72 14.45 -5.72
CA THR A 268 -8.73 14.96 -6.67
C THR A 268 -7.82 16.01 -6.02
N ILE A 269 -8.40 16.96 -5.28
CA ILE A 269 -7.66 18.01 -4.57
C ILE A 269 -6.80 17.41 -3.47
N ARG A 270 -7.34 16.48 -2.67
CA ARG A 270 -6.60 15.79 -1.60
C ARG A 270 -5.40 15.01 -2.15
N ARG A 271 -5.59 14.26 -3.24
CA ARG A 271 -4.52 13.51 -3.92
C ARG A 271 -3.44 14.41 -4.49
N LEU A 272 -3.83 15.55 -5.08
CA LEU A 272 -2.88 16.56 -5.56
C LEU A 272 -2.08 17.15 -4.40
N ALA A 273 -2.75 17.57 -3.33
CA ALA A 273 -2.11 18.13 -2.13
C ALA A 273 -1.12 17.14 -1.49
N MET A 274 -1.51 15.87 -1.35
CA MET A 274 -0.63 14.83 -0.82
C MET A 274 0.53 14.49 -1.76
N SER A 275 0.34 14.62 -3.08
CA SER A 275 1.43 14.45 -4.06
C SER A 275 2.46 15.59 -3.96
N VAL A 276 2.01 16.83 -3.78
CA VAL A 276 2.87 18.00 -3.52
C VAL A 276 3.58 17.86 -2.17
N ALA A 277 2.86 17.45 -1.12
CA ALA A 277 3.46 17.20 0.19
C ALA A 277 4.51 16.08 0.14
N PHE A 278 4.27 15.02 -0.63
CA PHE A 278 5.24 13.96 -0.85
C PHE A 278 6.49 14.46 -1.60
N PHE A 279 6.32 15.33 -2.60
CA PHE A 279 7.46 15.97 -3.27
C PHE A 279 8.33 16.75 -2.27
N PHE A 280 7.73 17.60 -1.43
CA PHE A 280 8.48 18.33 -0.40
C PHE A 280 9.13 17.39 0.61
N LEU A 281 8.44 16.33 1.03
CA LEU A 281 9.02 15.31 1.89
C LEU A 281 10.28 14.71 1.24
N THR A 282 10.21 14.31 -0.03
CA THR A 282 11.38 13.76 -0.73
C THR A 282 12.52 14.77 -0.82
N PHE A 283 12.22 16.02 -1.16
CA PHE A 283 13.21 17.09 -1.33
C PHE A 283 13.92 17.44 -0.02
N PHE A 284 13.16 17.68 1.07
CA PHE A 284 13.76 18.05 2.36
C PHE A 284 14.51 16.89 3.01
N PHE A 285 14.15 15.64 2.69
CA PHE A 285 14.87 14.48 3.23
C PHE A 285 16.25 14.26 2.61
N ILE A 286 16.63 15.00 1.56
CA ILE A 286 18.01 15.03 1.06
C ILE A 286 18.97 15.55 2.14
N ILE A 287 18.51 16.43 3.04
CA ILE A 287 19.35 17.02 4.10
C ILE A 287 19.83 15.95 5.12
N PRO A 288 18.96 15.14 5.75
CA PRO A 288 19.38 14.00 6.56
C PRO A 288 20.31 13.03 5.83
N ILE A 289 20.08 12.82 4.53
CA ILE A 289 20.91 11.90 3.73
C ILE A 289 22.30 12.46 3.49
N ALA A 290 22.41 13.74 3.14
CA ALA A 290 23.70 14.41 3.04
C ALA A 290 24.47 14.37 4.37
N PHE A 291 23.75 14.51 5.49
CA PHE A 291 24.33 14.34 6.82
C PHE A 291 24.86 12.91 7.05
N VAL A 292 24.08 11.87 6.71
CA VAL A 292 24.55 10.46 6.78
C VAL A 292 25.78 10.23 5.90
N GLN A 293 25.80 10.77 4.68
CA GLN A 293 26.95 10.65 3.78
C GLN A 293 28.19 11.36 4.32
N SER A 294 28.02 12.49 5.01
CA SER A 294 29.14 13.14 5.70
C SER A 294 29.72 12.27 6.81
N LEU A 295 28.88 11.55 7.57
CA LEU A 295 29.30 10.59 8.60
C LEU A 295 29.98 9.34 8.03
N ALA A 296 29.78 9.04 6.74
CA ALA A 296 30.52 7.97 6.08
C ALA A 296 31.99 8.36 5.79
N THR A 297 32.36 9.63 6.04
CA THR A 297 33.73 10.14 5.86
C THR A 297 34.35 10.49 7.22
N ILE A 298 35.66 10.27 7.34
CA ILE A 298 36.42 10.43 8.60
C ILE A 298 36.34 11.87 9.11
N GLU A 299 36.53 12.85 8.23
CA GLU A 299 36.44 14.28 8.55
C GLU A 299 35.04 14.69 9.05
N GLY A 300 34.00 14.02 8.58
CA GLY A 300 32.63 14.26 9.05
C GLY A 300 32.39 13.71 10.45
N ILE A 301 32.95 12.53 10.77
CA ILE A 301 32.86 11.95 12.11
C ILE A 301 33.65 12.79 13.12
N GLU A 302 34.86 13.24 12.77
CA GLU A 302 35.70 14.03 13.67
C GLU A 302 35.04 15.36 14.05
N LYS A 303 34.29 15.98 13.11
CA LYS A 303 33.51 17.20 13.36
C LYS A 303 32.29 16.98 14.25
N VAL A 304 31.58 15.86 14.10
CA VAL A 304 30.31 15.61 14.80
C VAL A 304 30.54 14.95 16.17
N ALA A 305 31.53 14.09 16.28
CA ALA A 305 31.80 13.28 17.46
C ALA A 305 33.32 13.17 17.70
N PRO A 306 33.97 14.25 18.18
CA PRO A 306 35.42 14.31 18.33
C PRO A 306 35.97 13.28 19.32
N PHE A 307 35.14 12.71 20.21
CA PHE A 307 35.54 11.64 21.13
C PHE A 307 35.78 10.28 20.43
N LEU A 308 35.23 10.07 19.22
CA LEU A 308 35.50 8.85 18.45
C LEU A 308 36.89 8.87 17.79
N SER A 309 37.55 10.03 17.65
CA SER A 309 38.88 10.14 17.03
C SER A 309 39.91 9.23 17.72
N VAL A 310 39.82 9.12 19.05
CA VAL A 310 40.68 8.27 19.91
C VAL A 310 40.50 6.77 19.62
N ILE A 311 39.31 6.34 19.18
CA ILE A 311 38.99 4.94 18.86
C ILE A 311 39.29 4.60 17.39
N ILE A 312 39.34 5.63 16.52
CA ILE A 312 39.48 5.52 15.06
C ILE A 312 40.94 5.27 14.61
N GLU A 313 41.92 5.26 15.51
CA GLU A 313 43.33 5.04 15.17
C GLU A 313 43.65 3.60 14.67
N HIS A 314 42.83 2.60 15.03
CA HIS A 314 42.98 1.24 14.50
C HIS A 314 42.27 1.08 13.15
N GLY A 315 43.03 0.78 12.09
CA GLY A 315 42.53 0.74 10.70
C GLY A 315 41.32 -0.18 10.46
N PHE A 316 41.23 -1.32 11.14
CA PHE A 316 40.08 -2.22 11.04
C PHE A 316 38.83 -1.66 11.74
N ILE A 317 38.98 -1.17 12.98
CA ILE A 317 37.89 -0.60 13.79
C ILE A 317 37.30 0.64 13.09
N LYS A 318 38.15 1.45 12.46
CA LYS A 318 37.78 2.61 11.65
C LYS A 318 36.81 2.28 10.52
N SER A 319 37.10 1.26 9.71
CA SER A 319 36.26 0.89 8.57
C SER A 319 34.91 0.30 9.00
N VAL A 320 34.89 -0.42 10.12
CA VAL A 320 33.66 -1.02 10.66
C VAL A 320 32.76 0.07 11.26
N ILE A 321 33.30 0.98 12.07
CA ILE A 321 32.51 2.03 12.72
C ILE A 321 31.91 2.99 11.70
N THR A 322 32.69 3.44 10.71
CA THR A 322 32.23 4.38 9.66
C THR A 322 31.05 3.80 8.84
N GLY A 323 31.16 2.54 8.40
CA GLY A 323 30.11 1.87 7.61
C GLY A 323 28.88 1.49 8.44
N LEU A 324 29.09 1.01 9.67
CA LEU A 324 28.01 0.59 10.57
C LEU A 324 27.20 1.79 11.07
N LEU A 325 27.88 2.86 11.52
CA LEU A 325 27.25 4.03 12.10
C LEU A 325 26.39 4.76 11.06
N SER A 326 26.92 4.99 9.85
CA SER A 326 26.17 5.64 8.78
C SER A 326 24.93 4.83 8.37
N GLY A 327 25.04 3.50 8.29
CA GLY A 327 23.89 2.61 8.06
C GLY A 327 22.84 2.67 9.17
N LEU A 328 23.27 2.68 10.44
CA LEU A 328 22.38 2.75 11.60
C LEU A 328 21.64 4.09 11.68
N VAL A 329 22.35 5.20 11.45
CA VAL A 329 21.75 6.55 11.46
C VAL A 329 20.73 6.69 10.33
N LEU A 330 21.02 6.17 9.13
CA LEU A 330 20.06 6.15 8.03
C LEU A 330 18.80 5.37 8.41
N LYS A 331 18.97 4.17 9.00
CA LYS A 331 17.85 3.36 9.47
C LYS A 331 17.00 4.11 10.50
N LEU A 332 17.61 4.84 11.43
CA LEU A 332 16.90 5.63 12.44
C LEU A 332 16.01 6.71 11.80
N PHE A 333 16.50 7.41 10.77
CA PHE A 333 15.68 8.35 10.01
C PHE A 333 14.53 7.67 9.25
N LEU A 334 14.75 6.46 8.72
CA LEU A 334 13.75 5.73 7.95
C LEU A 334 12.66 5.06 8.80
N ILE A 335 12.89 4.79 10.09
CA ILE A 335 11.90 4.12 10.97
C ILE A 335 10.57 4.88 11.05
N PHE A 336 10.59 6.21 11.05
CA PHE A 336 9.37 7.03 11.15
C PHE A 336 8.63 7.19 9.82
N LEU A 337 9.32 6.99 8.71
CA LEU A 337 8.83 7.29 7.38
C LEU A 337 7.56 6.49 6.99
N PRO A 338 7.47 5.16 7.22
CA PRO A 338 6.26 4.40 6.90
C PRO A 338 5.00 4.91 7.60
N SER A 339 5.13 5.41 8.84
CA SER A 339 4.00 5.99 9.59
C SER A 339 3.53 7.30 8.94
N ILE A 340 4.47 8.14 8.51
CA ILE A 340 4.17 9.39 7.78
C ILE A 340 3.49 9.06 6.45
N LEU A 341 4.02 8.10 5.68
CA LEU A 341 3.47 7.72 4.37
C LEU A 341 2.08 7.05 4.48
N MET A 342 1.86 6.25 5.53
CA MET A 342 0.55 5.68 5.84
C MET A 342 -0.45 6.80 6.18
N THR A 343 -0.05 7.78 6.98
CA THR A 343 -0.90 8.93 7.31
C THR A 343 -1.25 9.74 6.06
N MET A 344 -0.27 10.05 5.20
CA MET A 344 -0.52 10.71 3.91
C MET A 344 -1.51 9.91 3.05
N SER A 345 -1.39 8.58 3.02
CA SER A 345 -2.28 7.71 2.25
C SER A 345 -3.70 7.69 2.82
N LYS A 346 -3.87 7.71 4.14
CA LYS A 346 -5.18 7.86 4.81
C LYS A 346 -5.86 9.16 4.41
N PHE A 347 -5.13 10.27 4.36
CA PHE A 347 -5.65 11.58 3.94
C PHE A 347 -6.12 11.66 2.48
N GLU A 348 -5.60 10.81 1.58
CA GLU A 348 -6.00 10.76 0.16
C GLU A 348 -7.42 10.22 -0.05
N GLY A 349 -8.00 9.52 0.93
CA GLY A 349 -9.36 9.03 0.86
C GLY A 349 -9.53 7.66 0.17
N PHE A 350 -8.58 6.74 0.31
CA PHE A 350 -8.79 5.34 -0.12
C PHE A 350 -9.72 4.60 0.84
N THR A 351 -10.57 3.74 0.29
CA THR A 351 -11.71 3.11 0.99
C THR A 351 -11.36 1.78 1.67
N ALA A 352 -10.19 1.20 1.35
CA ALA A 352 -9.75 -0.10 1.86
C ALA A 352 -8.36 -0.03 2.49
N ILE A 353 -8.10 -0.83 3.52
CA ILE A 353 -6.79 -0.95 4.17
C ILE A 353 -5.78 -1.52 3.16
N SER A 354 -6.17 -2.54 2.40
CA SER A 354 -5.38 -3.13 1.32
C SER A 354 -4.89 -2.09 0.29
N LEU A 355 -5.76 -1.16 -0.10
CA LEU A 355 -5.40 -0.07 -1.03
C LEU A 355 -4.51 0.99 -0.37
N LEU A 356 -4.74 1.31 0.90
CA LEU A 356 -3.90 2.23 1.68
C LEU A 356 -2.47 1.71 1.81
N GLU A 357 -2.31 0.41 2.10
CA GLU A 357 -1.00 -0.23 2.20
C GLU A 357 -0.27 -0.27 0.85
N ARG A 358 -0.97 -0.65 -0.23
CA ARG A 358 -0.40 -0.63 -1.59
C ARG A 358 0.08 0.75 -1.99
N ARG A 359 -0.71 1.79 -1.67
CA ARG A 359 -0.35 3.18 -1.96
C ARG A 359 0.82 3.67 -1.12
N SER A 360 0.83 3.35 0.17
CA SER A 360 1.93 3.68 1.08
C SER A 360 3.23 3.01 0.64
N ALA A 361 3.18 1.72 0.31
CA ALA A 361 4.30 0.96 -0.24
C ALA A 361 4.83 1.57 -1.54
N SER A 362 3.94 1.96 -2.47
CA SER A 362 4.33 2.61 -3.72
C SER A 362 5.08 3.92 -3.51
N ARG A 363 4.62 4.76 -2.57
CA ARG A 363 5.33 5.99 -2.19
C ARG A 363 6.68 5.69 -1.55
N TYR A 364 6.74 4.70 -0.67
CA TYR A 364 7.98 4.34 -0.01
C TYR A 364 9.00 3.78 -1.01
N TYR A 365 8.56 3.02 -2.02
CA TYR A 365 9.42 2.59 -3.13
C TYR A 365 10.00 3.78 -3.89
N ILE A 366 9.17 4.75 -4.28
CA ILE A 366 9.64 5.97 -4.97
C ILE A 366 10.62 6.74 -4.08
N PHE A 367 10.34 6.85 -2.79
CA PHE A 367 11.25 7.47 -1.84
C PHE A 367 12.58 6.72 -1.77
N ASN A 368 12.59 5.39 -1.62
CA ASN A 368 13.81 4.59 -1.61
C ASN A 368 14.61 4.75 -2.90
N LEU A 369 13.93 4.80 -4.05
CA LEU A 369 14.57 5.03 -5.34
C LEU A 369 15.25 6.41 -5.42
N VAL A 370 14.53 7.49 -5.09
CA VAL A 370 15.05 8.86 -5.22
C VAL A 370 16.05 9.19 -4.13
N ASN A 371 15.72 8.90 -2.88
CA ASN A 371 16.47 9.36 -1.73
C ASN A 371 17.54 8.35 -1.30
N VAL A 372 17.18 7.08 -1.10
CA VAL A 372 18.14 6.07 -0.63
C VAL A 372 19.10 5.64 -1.74
N PHE A 373 18.65 5.60 -2.99
CA PHE A 373 19.50 5.19 -4.11
C PHE A 373 20.08 6.38 -4.88
N LEU A 374 19.26 7.15 -5.62
CA LEU A 374 19.76 8.20 -6.52
C LEU A 374 20.49 9.33 -5.78
N ALA A 375 19.92 9.86 -4.69
CA ALA A 375 20.53 10.96 -3.95
C ALA A 375 21.85 10.55 -3.30
N ASN A 376 21.99 9.32 -2.80
CA ASN A 376 23.26 8.82 -2.28
C ASN A 376 24.34 8.65 -3.37
N VAL A 377 23.95 8.23 -4.58
CA VAL A 377 24.85 8.13 -5.73
C VAL A 377 25.29 9.52 -6.20
N ILE A 378 24.38 10.49 -6.26
CA ILE A 378 24.66 11.86 -6.75
C ILE A 378 25.40 12.69 -5.70
N ALA A 379 24.94 12.72 -4.45
CA ALA A 379 25.55 13.54 -3.38
C ALA A 379 26.97 13.11 -3.04
N GLY A 380 27.28 11.82 -3.21
CA GLY A 380 28.63 11.30 -3.06
C GLY A 380 29.55 11.55 -4.26
N ALA A 381 29.01 12.00 -5.40
CA ALA A 381 29.76 12.42 -6.58
C ALA A 381 29.89 13.95 -6.54
N ALA A 382 30.90 14.47 -5.82
CA ALA A 382 31.20 15.89 -5.89
C ALA A 382 31.42 16.30 -7.36
N ILE A 383 30.55 17.18 -7.86
CA ILE A 383 30.58 17.82 -9.18
C ILE A 383 32.03 18.29 -9.42
N PRO A 384 32.86 17.68 -10.30
CA PRO A 384 32.64 17.40 -11.72
C PRO A 384 33.20 16.02 -12.19
N GLN A 385 33.35 15.02 -11.32
CA GLN A 385 33.78 13.68 -11.74
C GLN A 385 32.58 12.83 -12.20
N THR A 386 32.65 12.37 -13.44
CA THR A 386 31.56 11.72 -14.20
C THR A 386 30.91 10.55 -13.45
N ILE A 387 29.56 10.52 -13.46
CA ILE A 387 28.66 9.51 -12.85
C ILE A 387 29.16 8.05 -12.97
N GLY A 388 29.83 7.68 -14.06
CA GLY A 388 30.32 6.32 -14.29
C GLY A 388 31.49 5.86 -13.41
N VAL A 389 32.15 6.75 -12.66
CA VAL A 389 33.16 6.36 -11.65
C VAL A 389 32.53 6.31 -10.25
N ALA A 390 31.54 7.15 -9.97
CA ALA A 390 30.89 7.23 -8.66
C ALA A 390 30.02 6.01 -8.33
N ILE A 391 29.28 5.45 -9.31
CA ILE A 391 28.38 4.31 -9.07
C ILE A 391 29.14 3.09 -8.52
N PRO A 392 30.24 2.59 -9.15
CA PRO A 392 31.00 1.46 -8.62
C PRO A 392 31.58 1.71 -7.23
N MET A 393 32.15 2.90 -6.98
CA MET A 393 32.80 3.24 -5.71
C MET A 393 31.81 3.27 -4.52
N LYS A 394 30.53 3.51 -4.77
CA LYS A 394 29.48 3.47 -3.75
C LYS A 394 28.96 2.07 -3.45
N ALA A 395 29.43 1.02 -4.13
CA ALA A 395 29.04 -0.36 -3.84
C ALA A 395 29.37 -0.75 -2.39
N THR A 396 30.51 -0.32 -1.85
CA THR A 396 30.92 -0.61 -0.46
C THR A 396 29.92 -0.08 0.57
N PHE A 397 29.38 1.13 0.36
CA PHE A 397 28.32 1.69 1.21
C PHE A 397 27.04 0.84 1.16
N PHE A 398 26.65 0.37 -0.02
CA PHE A 398 25.45 -0.47 -0.15
C PHE A 398 25.68 -1.88 0.42
N ILE A 399 26.89 -2.44 0.37
CA ILE A 399 27.24 -3.69 1.05
C ILE A 399 27.04 -3.53 2.57
N THR A 400 27.62 -2.48 3.16
CA THR A 400 27.46 -2.23 4.61
C THR A 400 26.01 -1.95 4.98
N TYR A 401 25.28 -1.21 4.13
CA TYR A 401 23.85 -0.98 4.31
C TYR A 401 23.03 -2.29 4.31
N ILE A 402 23.28 -3.21 3.38
CA ILE A 402 22.59 -4.52 3.34
C ILE A 402 22.92 -5.36 4.58
N MET A 403 24.16 -5.31 5.08
CA MET A 403 24.53 -6.03 6.30
C MET A 403 23.81 -5.48 7.53
N VAL A 404 23.71 -4.15 7.67
CA VAL A 404 23.07 -3.49 8.82
C VAL A 404 21.55 -3.55 8.73
N ASP A 405 20.99 -3.04 7.65
CA ASP A 405 19.55 -2.93 7.51
C ASP A 405 18.90 -4.26 7.13
N GLY A 406 19.55 -5.03 6.25
CA GLY A 406 19.04 -6.30 5.78
C GLY A 406 19.28 -7.43 6.77
N TRP A 407 20.54 -7.84 6.97
CA TRP A 407 20.85 -9.02 7.79
C TRP A 407 20.52 -8.80 9.25
N ALA A 408 21.08 -7.76 9.88
CA ALA A 408 20.80 -7.47 11.28
C ALA A 408 19.36 -6.99 11.49
N GLY A 409 18.74 -6.34 10.49
CA GLY A 409 17.33 -5.99 10.56
C GLY A 409 16.41 -7.20 10.64
N ILE A 410 16.55 -8.18 9.76
CA ILE A 410 15.72 -9.39 9.82
C ILE A 410 16.06 -10.24 11.04
N ALA A 411 17.35 -10.33 11.41
CA ALA A 411 17.75 -11.02 12.64
C ALA A 411 17.19 -10.34 13.90
N GLY A 412 16.96 -9.02 13.86
CA GLY A 412 16.25 -8.30 14.92
C GLY A 412 14.73 -8.44 14.85
N GLU A 413 14.16 -8.57 13.64
CA GLU A 413 12.73 -8.72 13.42
C GLU A 413 12.19 -9.99 14.09
N ILE A 414 12.95 -11.08 14.14
CA ILE A 414 12.55 -12.32 14.82
C ILE A 414 12.32 -12.13 16.32
N LEU A 415 13.05 -11.20 16.96
CA LEU A 415 12.88 -10.88 18.38
C LEU A 415 11.61 -10.08 18.64
N MET A 416 11.03 -9.49 17.58
CA MET A 416 9.81 -8.69 17.65
C MET A 416 9.83 -7.68 18.80
N LEU A 417 10.95 -6.95 18.95
CA LEU A 417 11.17 -6.06 20.09
C LEU A 417 10.07 -5.00 20.22
N LYS A 418 9.55 -4.47 19.10
CA LYS A 418 8.49 -3.45 19.12
C LYS A 418 7.21 -3.98 19.78
N PRO A 419 6.53 -5.03 19.30
CA PRO A 419 5.34 -5.56 19.96
C PRO A 419 5.66 -6.12 21.35
N LEU A 420 6.84 -6.70 21.60
CA LEU A 420 7.24 -7.18 22.93
C LEU A 420 7.30 -6.03 23.97
N ILE A 421 7.98 -4.94 23.63
CA ILE A 421 8.08 -3.76 24.50
C ILE A 421 6.70 -3.13 24.67
N ILE A 422 5.93 -2.97 23.59
CA ILE A 422 4.57 -2.42 23.65
C ILE A 422 3.66 -3.30 24.50
N TYR A 423 3.77 -4.62 24.42
CA TYR A 423 3.00 -5.55 25.24
C TYR A 423 3.33 -5.39 26.74
N HIS A 424 4.61 -5.35 27.11
CA HIS A 424 4.99 -5.11 28.51
C HIS A 424 4.61 -3.71 29.00
N LEU A 425 4.73 -2.68 28.15
CA LEU A 425 4.32 -1.31 28.46
C LEU A 425 2.80 -1.21 28.62
N LYS A 426 2.03 -1.79 27.70
CA LYS A 426 0.57 -1.90 27.79
C LYS A 426 0.20 -2.65 29.07
N ASN A 427 0.81 -3.79 29.35
CA ASN A 427 0.55 -4.56 30.56
C ASN A 427 0.85 -3.77 31.86
N ALA A 428 1.93 -3.00 31.88
CA ALA A 428 2.31 -2.23 33.05
C ALA A 428 1.39 -1.01 33.30
N PHE A 429 0.96 -0.31 32.24
CA PHE A 429 0.29 0.99 32.36
C PHE A 429 -1.18 0.99 31.92
N LEU A 430 -1.50 0.29 30.83
CA LEU A 430 -2.77 0.41 30.09
C LEU A 430 -3.73 -0.78 30.26
N VAL A 431 -3.24 -1.99 30.49
CA VAL A 431 -4.07 -3.21 30.62
C VAL A 431 -4.69 -3.23 31.99
N LYS A 432 -6.02 -3.32 32.00
CA LYS A 432 -6.81 -3.27 33.22
C LYS A 432 -7.65 -4.54 33.38
N THR A 433 -8.14 -5.07 32.27
CA THR A 433 -8.95 -6.29 32.17
C THR A 433 -8.21 -7.41 31.43
N GLU A 434 -8.75 -8.64 31.47
CA GLU A 434 -8.21 -9.76 30.68
C GLU A 434 -8.41 -9.56 29.17
N LYS A 435 -9.53 -8.95 28.76
CA LYS A 435 -9.78 -8.59 27.36
C LYS A 435 -8.75 -7.60 26.83
N ASP A 436 -8.38 -6.59 27.62
CA ASP A 436 -7.30 -5.65 27.26
C ASP A 436 -5.96 -6.37 27.04
N ARG A 437 -5.73 -7.49 27.75
CA ARG A 437 -4.51 -8.28 27.61
C ARG A 437 -4.50 -9.03 26.29
N GLU A 438 -5.64 -9.59 25.87
CA GLU A 438 -5.79 -10.21 24.55
C GLU A 438 -5.59 -9.18 23.43
N GLU A 439 -6.20 -8.00 23.55
CA GLU A 439 -5.98 -6.88 22.60
C GLU A 439 -4.53 -6.37 22.61
N ALA A 440 -3.83 -6.45 23.73
CA ALA A 440 -2.41 -6.12 23.83
C ALA A 440 -1.50 -7.19 23.20
N MET A 441 -1.98 -8.43 23.04
CA MET A 441 -1.24 -9.54 22.42
C MET A 441 -1.31 -9.54 20.90
N ASP A 442 -2.07 -8.64 20.27
CA ASP A 442 -2.15 -8.53 18.81
C ASP A 442 -0.78 -8.15 18.20
N PRO A 443 -0.15 -9.05 17.42
CA PRO A 443 1.14 -8.78 16.80
C PRO A 443 1.02 -7.92 15.54
N GLY A 444 -0.20 -7.70 15.03
CA GLY A 444 -0.49 -7.04 13.76
C GLY A 444 -0.28 -7.93 12.53
N SER A 445 -0.47 -7.31 11.36
CA SER A 445 -0.32 -7.95 10.06
C SER A 445 1.12 -7.95 9.52
N ILE A 446 1.29 -8.68 8.41
CA ILE A 446 2.52 -8.65 7.62
C ILE A 446 2.70 -7.20 7.13
N GLY A 447 3.78 -6.54 7.57
CA GLY A 447 4.06 -5.14 7.22
C GLY A 447 4.35 -4.94 5.73
N PHE A 448 3.33 -5.02 4.88
CA PHE A 448 3.45 -4.87 3.43
C PHE A 448 3.96 -3.48 3.07
N ASN A 449 3.48 -2.45 3.78
CA ASN A 449 3.89 -1.06 3.64
C ASN A 449 5.40 -0.82 3.92
N THR A 450 6.06 -1.66 4.71
CA THR A 450 7.49 -1.52 5.08
C THR A 450 8.39 -2.52 4.37
N GLY A 451 8.02 -3.81 4.40
CA GLY A 451 8.84 -4.91 3.90
C GLY A 451 8.90 -4.97 2.38
N GLU A 452 7.78 -4.71 1.69
CA GLU A 452 7.75 -4.79 0.22
C GLU A 452 8.67 -3.75 -0.45
N PRO A 453 8.67 -2.47 -0.04
CA PRO A 453 9.58 -1.47 -0.62
C PRO A 453 11.05 -1.74 -0.29
N GLN A 454 11.35 -2.34 0.87
CA GLN A 454 12.70 -2.72 1.26
C GLN A 454 13.24 -3.85 0.37
N ILE A 455 12.43 -4.89 0.15
CA ILE A 455 12.77 -5.98 -0.78
C ILE A 455 13.01 -5.43 -2.19
N GLN A 456 12.17 -4.51 -2.65
CA GLN A 456 12.32 -3.88 -3.97
C GLN A 456 13.57 -3.02 -4.11
N LEU A 457 14.01 -2.37 -3.03
CA LEU A 457 15.30 -1.67 -3.01
C LEU A 457 16.45 -2.65 -3.23
N TYR A 458 16.43 -3.83 -2.61
CA TYR A 458 17.47 -4.84 -2.86
C TYR A 458 17.38 -5.46 -4.26
N PHE A 459 16.18 -5.57 -4.84
CA PHE A 459 16.04 -5.91 -6.27
C PHE A 459 16.70 -4.85 -7.16
N LEU A 460 16.44 -3.56 -6.90
CA LEU A 460 17.07 -2.46 -7.63
C LEU A 460 18.60 -2.51 -7.51
N LEU A 461 19.12 -2.60 -6.29
CA LEU A 461 20.56 -2.67 -6.05
C LEU A 461 21.19 -3.89 -6.74
N GLY A 462 20.57 -5.07 -6.62
CA GLY A 462 21.05 -6.28 -7.28
C GLY A 462 21.08 -6.16 -8.80
N LEU A 463 20.02 -5.63 -9.42
CA LEU A 463 19.94 -5.48 -10.87
C LEU A 463 20.89 -4.40 -11.39
N VAL A 464 21.05 -3.28 -10.68
CA VAL A 464 21.98 -2.19 -11.05
C VAL A 464 23.43 -2.65 -10.93
N TYR A 465 23.79 -3.30 -9.83
CA TYR A 465 25.18 -3.66 -9.55
C TYR A 465 25.60 -5.02 -10.12
N ALA A 466 24.68 -5.87 -10.58
CA ALA A 466 25.04 -7.14 -11.22
C ALA A 466 26.07 -7.00 -12.36
N PRO A 467 25.89 -6.09 -13.35
CA PRO A 467 26.88 -5.87 -14.40
C PRO A 467 28.03 -4.93 -13.99
N VAL A 468 28.01 -4.33 -12.80
CA VAL A 468 28.97 -3.28 -12.37
C VAL A 468 29.96 -3.80 -11.33
N THR A 469 29.44 -4.33 -10.22
CA THR A 469 30.21 -4.84 -9.07
C THR A 469 29.55 -6.13 -8.56
N PRO A 470 29.91 -7.30 -9.11
CA PRO A 470 29.30 -8.59 -8.75
C PRO A 470 29.39 -8.95 -7.26
N MET A 471 30.32 -8.33 -6.52
CA MET A 471 30.51 -8.56 -5.08
C MET A 471 29.28 -8.24 -4.24
N LEU A 472 28.34 -7.42 -4.71
CA LEU A 472 27.10 -7.12 -3.98
C LEU A 472 26.12 -8.31 -3.95
N LEU A 473 26.14 -9.16 -5.00
CA LEU A 473 25.12 -10.20 -5.20
C LEU A 473 25.11 -11.30 -4.13
N PRO A 474 26.26 -11.83 -3.63
CA PRO A 474 26.27 -12.78 -2.52
C PRO A 474 25.59 -12.24 -1.26
N PHE A 475 25.79 -10.96 -0.94
CA PHE A 475 25.17 -10.34 0.24
C PHE A 475 23.64 -10.26 0.13
N ILE A 476 23.15 -9.93 -1.06
CA ILE A 476 21.73 -9.93 -1.39
C ILE A 476 21.15 -11.35 -1.34
N LEU A 477 21.89 -12.37 -1.78
CA LEU A 477 21.44 -13.76 -1.72
C LEU A 477 21.28 -14.26 -0.28
N VAL A 478 22.27 -13.98 0.59
CA VAL A 478 22.19 -14.32 2.02
C VAL A 478 21.01 -13.60 2.67
N PHE A 479 20.81 -12.32 2.35
CA PHE A 479 19.65 -11.56 2.81
C PHE A 479 18.34 -12.28 2.43
N PHE A 480 18.16 -12.63 1.15
CA PHE A 480 16.92 -13.28 0.72
C PHE A 480 16.72 -14.68 1.30
N ALA A 481 17.79 -15.44 1.53
CA ALA A 481 17.70 -16.75 2.15
C ALA A 481 17.27 -16.64 3.61
N LEU A 482 17.88 -15.72 4.37
CA LEU A 482 17.55 -15.47 5.77
C LEU A 482 16.14 -14.88 5.90
N ALA A 483 15.79 -13.90 5.07
CA ALA A 483 14.45 -13.30 4.99
C ALA A 483 13.37 -14.37 4.76
N TYR A 484 13.59 -15.28 3.81
CA TYR A 484 12.63 -16.33 3.49
C TYR A 484 12.37 -17.23 4.70
N ILE A 485 13.41 -17.65 5.41
CA ILE A 485 13.26 -18.53 6.59
C ILE A 485 12.54 -17.81 7.73
N VAL A 486 12.94 -16.57 8.03
CA VAL A 486 12.37 -15.79 9.14
C VAL A 486 10.91 -15.41 8.87
N TYR A 487 10.61 -14.82 7.71
CA TYR A 487 9.22 -14.45 7.40
C TYR A 487 8.33 -15.69 7.27
N ARG A 488 8.82 -16.81 6.72
CA ARG A 488 8.05 -18.06 6.71
C ARG A 488 7.72 -18.53 8.13
N HIS A 489 8.67 -18.44 9.07
CA HIS A 489 8.41 -18.79 10.46
C HIS A 489 7.37 -17.86 11.11
N GLN A 490 7.49 -16.55 10.89
CA GLN A 490 6.57 -15.56 11.48
C GLN A 490 5.16 -15.62 10.88
N ILE A 491 5.02 -15.88 9.59
CA ILE A 491 3.72 -16.07 8.93
C ILE A 491 2.99 -17.28 9.52
N ILE A 492 3.70 -18.36 9.86
CA ILE A 492 3.09 -19.56 10.44
C ILE A 492 2.69 -19.36 11.90
N ASN A 493 3.51 -18.65 12.69
CA ASN A 493 3.39 -18.65 14.14
C ASN A 493 2.79 -17.38 14.76
N VAL A 494 2.86 -16.24 14.07
CA VAL A 494 2.61 -14.94 14.71
C VAL A 494 1.63 -14.06 13.93
N TYR A 495 1.92 -13.77 12.65
CA TYR A 495 1.18 -12.72 11.95
C TYR A 495 -0.29 -13.06 11.74
N ASN A 496 -1.17 -12.14 12.14
CA ASN A 496 -2.59 -12.23 11.87
C ASN A 496 -2.93 -11.41 10.63
N GLN A 497 -3.63 -12.01 9.67
CA GLN A 497 -3.94 -11.35 8.41
C GLN A 497 -5.23 -10.52 8.55
N GLU A 498 -5.07 -9.20 8.60
CA GLU A 498 -6.18 -8.23 8.74
C GLU A 498 -7.14 -8.23 7.54
N TYR A 499 -6.64 -8.46 6.32
CA TYR A 499 -7.43 -8.45 5.09
C TYR A 499 -6.95 -9.52 4.10
N GLU A 500 -7.86 -10.07 3.29
CA GLU A 500 -7.52 -11.02 2.22
C GLU A 500 -7.64 -10.35 0.84
N SER A 501 -6.50 -10.15 0.17
CA SER A 501 -6.42 -9.49 -1.14
C SER A 501 -6.28 -10.47 -2.32
N ALA A 502 -6.04 -11.77 -2.06
CA ALA A 502 -5.75 -12.78 -3.08
C ALA A 502 -4.65 -12.34 -4.06
N ALA A 503 -3.53 -11.84 -3.52
CA ALA A 503 -2.34 -11.39 -4.27
C ALA A 503 -2.58 -10.33 -5.36
N ALA A 504 -3.62 -9.49 -5.22
CA ALA A 504 -3.94 -8.44 -6.20
C ALA A 504 -2.84 -7.36 -6.36
N PHE A 505 -1.87 -7.30 -5.45
CA PHE A 505 -0.71 -6.40 -5.50
C PHE A 505 0.40 -6.86 -6.48
N TRP A 506 0.36 -8.10 -7.00
CA TRP A 506 1.44 -8.63 -7.83
C TRP A 506 1.75 -7.81 -9.11
N PRO A 507 0.76 -7.26 -9.84
CA PRO A 507 1.03 -6.35 -10.96
C PRO A 507 1.88 -5.13 -10.58
N ASP A 508 1.67 -4.59 -9.36
CA ASP A 508 2.46 -3.47 -8.84
C ASP A 508 3.92 -3.90 -8.61
N VAL A 509 4.13 -5.06 -7.97
CA VAL A 509 5.46 -5.63 -7.72
C VAL A 509 6.19 -5.89 -9.03
N HIS A 510 5.54 -6.55 -9.99
CA HIS A 510 6.09 -6.80 -11.32
C HIS A 510 6.48 -5.50 -12.02
N GLY A 511 5.60 -4.49 -12.03
CA GLY A 511 5.87 -3.17 -12.62
C GLY A 511 7.08 -2.47 -12.02
N ARG A 512 7.27 -2.56 -10.69
CA ARG A 512 8.40 -1.95 -10.00
C ARG A 512 9.72 -2.68 -10.25
N ILE A 513 9.74 -4.00 -10.34
CA ILE A 513 10.95 -4.76 -10.71
C ILE A 513 11.34 -4.47 -12.17
N ILE A 514 10.37 -4.37 -13.08
CA ILE A 514 10.61 -3.93 -14.46
C ILE A 514 11.19 -2.51 -14.50
N THR A 515 10.64 -1.60 -13.69
CA THR A 515 11.16 -0.23 -13.57
C THR A 515 12.61 -0.24 -13.08
N ALA A 516 12.93 -1.07 -12.08
CA ALA A 516 14.29 -1.25 -11.59
C ALA A 516 15.24 -1.81 -12.67
N LEU A 517 14.76 -2.73 -13.52
CA LEU A 517 15.51 -3.27 -14.64
C LEU A 517 15.81 -2.20 -15.72
N ILE A 518 14.83 -1.35 -16.04
CA ILE A 518 15.00 -0.21 -16.95
C ILE A 518 16.02 0.78 -16.36
N ILE A 519 15.92 1.10 -15.06
CA ILE A 519 16.88 1.98 -14.38
C ILE A 519 18.29 1.39 -14.43
N SER A 520 18.46 0.09 -14.18
CA SER A 520 19.75 -0.60 -14.32
C SER A 520 20.34 -0.43 -15.72
N GLN A 521 19.54 -0.65 -16.78
CA GLN A 521 19.98 -0.51 -18.16
C GLN A 521 20.37 0.94 -18.52
N LEU A 522 19.60 1.93 -18.06
CA LEU A 522 19.90 3.35 -18.27
C LEU A 522 21.17 3.79 -17.52
N LEU A 523 21.38 3.31 -16.29
CA LEU A 523 22.61 3.60 -15.54
C LEU A 523 23.82 2.92 -16.14
N LEU A 524 23.69 1.68 -16.61
CA LEU A 524 24.75 0.99 -17.33
C LEU A 524 25.11 1.73 -18.63
N MET A 525 24.11 2.25 -19.35
CA MET A 525 24.32 3.12 -20.51
C MET A 525 25.12 4.36 -20.14
N GLY A 526 24.70 5.09 -19.08
CA GLY A 526 25.43 6.26 -18.59
C GLY A 526 26.88 5.94 -18.21
N LEU A 527 27.12 4.81 -17.55
CA LEU A 527 28.45 4.35 -17.18
C LEU A 527 29.32 4.07 -18.42
N LEU A 528 28.81 3.34 -19.40
CA LEU A 528 29.57 2.97 -20.60
C LEU A 528 29.87 4.17 -21.51
N VAL A 529 28.97 5.17 -21.55
CA VAL A 529 29.21 6.44 -22.24
C VAL A 529 30.39 7.20 -21.60
N THR A 530 30.47 7.27 -20.28
CA THR A 530 31.60 7.94 -19.61
C THR A 530 32.95 7.25 -19.85
N LYS A 531 32.95 5.93 -20.03
CA LYS A 531 34.14 5.15 -20.39
C LYS A 531 34.50 5.20 -21.89
N ARG A 532 33.80 6.06 -22.65
CA ARG A 532 33.99 6.30 -24.09
C ARG A 532 33.88 5.04 -24.96
N ALA A 533 33.03 4.09 -24.55
CA ALA A 533 32.73 2.88 -25.33
C ALA A 533 31.66 3.17 -26.39
N ALA A 534 31.96 4.02 -27.38
CA ALA A 534 30.98 4.51 -28.37
C ALA A 534 30.29 3.39 -29.18
N LEU A 535 31.01 2.31 -29.48
CA LEU A 535 30.47 1.15 -30.21
C LEU A 535 29.40 0.36 -29.42
N ALA A 536 29.31 0.57 -28.11
CA ALA A 536 28.38 -0.14 -27.22
C ALA A 536 26.96 0.47 -27.20
N ALA A 537 26.84 1.76 -27.51
CA ALA A 537 25.60 2.53 -27.37
C ALA A 537 24.37 1.92 -28.10
N PRO A 538 24.44 1.50 -29.38
CA PRO A 538 23.27 0.97 -30.09
C PRO A 538 22.82 -0.41 -29.54
N PHE A 539 23.72 -1.18 -28.96
CA PHE A 539 23.36 -2.47 -28.37
C PHE A 539 22.69 -2.32 -27.00
N ILE A 540 23.04 -1.29 -26.23
CA ILE A 540 22.44 -1.08 -24.90
C ILE A 540 21.06 -0.46 -25.01
N ILE A 541 20.82 0.44 -25.98
CA ILE A 541 19.51 1.10 -26.14
C ILE A 541 18.40 0.12 -26.55
N ALA A 542 18.74 -1.03 -27.15
CA ALA A 542 17.77 -2.07 -27.45
C ALA A 542 17.21 -2.76 -26.19
N LEU A 543 17.97 -2.84 -25.08
CA LEU A 543 17.52 -3.47 -23.84
C LEU A 543 16.28 -2.82 -23.22
N PRO A 544 16.20 -1.49 -23.00
CA PRO A 544 14.99 -0.88 -22.45
C PRO A 544 13.80 -1.00 -23.40
N VAL A 545 14.02 -0.96 -24.73
CA VAL A 545 12.96 -1.16 -25.72
C VAL A 545 12.37 -2.57 -25.61
N ILE A 546 13.23 -3.60 -25.55
CA ILE A 546 12.81 -5.00 -25.35
C ILE A 546 12.08 -5.16 -24.01
N THR A 547 12.61 -4.55 -22.94
CA THR A 547 12.03 -4.63 -21.59
C THR A 547 10.64 -3.99 -21.50
N ILE A 548 10.45 -2.82 -22.14
CA ILE A 548 9.15 -2.15 -22.23
C ILE A 548 8.17 -2.98 -23.08
N GLY A 549 8.63 -3.54 -24.20
CA GLY A 549 7.84 -4.45 -25.03
C GLY A 549 7.36 -5.68 -24.25
N PHE A 550 8.27 -6.32 -23.52
CA PHE A 550 7.98 -7.42 -22.60
C PHE A 550 6.96 -7.04 -21.52
N HIS A 551 7.13 -5.88 -20.88
CA HIS A 551 6.19 -5.41 -19.88
C HIS A 551 4.79 -5.22 -20.46
N ARG A 552 4.66 -4.60 -21.65
CA ARG A 552 3.36 -4.46 -22.33
C ARG A 552 2.74 -5.81 -22.68
N PHE A 553 3.54 -6.78 -23.12
CA PHE A 553 3.08 -8.14 -23.37
C PHE A 553 2.52 -8.79 -22.09
N CYS A 554 3.29 -8.77 -20.98
CA CYS A 554 2.84 -9.34 -19.71
C CYS A 554 1.60 -8.61 -19.16
N LYS A 555 1.56 -7.28 -19.31
CA LYS A 555 0.42 -6.46 -18.93
C LYS A 555 -0.84 -6.87 -19.69
N GLY A 556 -0.76 -7.04 -21.01
CA GLY A 556 -1.91 -7.50 -21.79
C GLY A 556 -2.32 -8.96 -21.50
N ARG A 557 -1.35 -9.84 -21.22
CA ARG A 557 -1.58 -11.29 -21.13
C ARG A 557 -2.00 -11.78 -19.74
N TYR A 558 -1.44 -11.21 -18.66
CA TYR A 558 -1.59 -11.72 -17.29
C TYR A 558 -2.29 -10.75 -16.33
N GLU A 559 -2.10 -9.42 -16.46
CA GLU A 559 -2.76 -8.44 -15.59
C GLU A 559 -4.30 -8.55 -15.55
N PRO A 560 -5.01 -8.89 -16.65
CA PRO A 560 -6.46 -9.08 -16.61
C PRO A 560 -6.91 -10.09 -15.55
N ALA A 561 -6.12 -11.11 -15.22
CA ALA A 561 -6.44 -12.09 -14.19
C ALA A 561 -6.42 -11.53 -12.75
N PHE A 562 -5.85 -10.34 -12.55
CA PHE A 562 -5.77 -9.65 -11.25
C PHE A 562 -6.77 -8.51 -11.14
N VAL A 563 -7.12 -7.88 -12.27
CA VAL A 563 -7.97 -6.69 -12.32
C VAL A 563 -9.42 -7.03 -12.67
N ARG A 564 -9.65 -8.04 -13.51
CA ARG A 564 -10.98 -8.42 -13.99
C ARG A 564 -11.33 -9.80 -13.47
N TYR A 565 -12.52 -9.95 -12.92
CA TYR A 565 -13.02 -11.25 -12.49
C TYR A 565 -13.79 -11.92 -13.65
N PRO A 566 -13.35 -13.09 -14.15
CA PRO A 566 -13.96 -13.71 -15.32
C PRO A 566 -15.37 -14.24 -15.02
N LEU A 567 -16.33 -13.91 -15.89
CA LEU A 567 -17.74 -14.28 -15.72
C LEU A 567 -17.99 -15.79 -15.73
N GLN A 568 -17.16 -16.57 -16.43
CA GLN A 568 -17.26 -18.03 -16.45
C GLN A 568 -17.00 -18.62 -15.06
N GLU A 569 -15.96 -18.16 -14.37
CA GLU A 569 -15.64 -18.60 -13.00
C GLU A 569 -16.72 -18.15 -12.02
N ALA A 570 -17.23 -16.91 -12.18
CA ALA A 570 -18.32 -16.39 -11.36
C ALA A 570 -19.57 -17.30 -11.44
N MET A 571 -19.98 -17.64 -12.67
CA MET A 571 -21.14 -18.51 -12.90
C MET A 571 -20.87 -19.93 -12.39
N MET A 572 -19.69 -20.49 -12.67
CA MET A 572 -19.33 -21.82 -12.20
C MET A 572 -19.39 -21.91 -10.67
N LYS A 573 -18.83 -20.92 -9.96
CA LYS A 573 -18.87 -20.85 -8.50
C LYS A 573 -20.30 -20.72 -7.97
N ASP A 574 -21.12 -19.86 -8.58
CA ASP A 574 -22.53 -19.70 -8.21
C ASP A 574 -23.34 -21.00 -8.40
N THR A 575 -23.10 -21.75 -9.50
CA THR A 575 -23.78 -23.03 -9.74
C THR A 575 -23.39 -24.11 -8.75
N LEU A 576 -22.10 -24.21 -8.40
CA LEU A 576 -21.60 -25.16 -7.42
C LEU A 576 -22.13 -24.86 -6.01
N GLU A 577 -22.16 -23.58 -5.62
CA GLU A 577 -22.71 -23.19 -4.32
C GLU A 577 -24.21 -23.44 -4.24
N ARG A 578 -24.97 -23.10 -5.29
CA ARG A 578 -26.42 -23.38 -5.34
C ARG A 578 -26.73 -24.88 -5.28
N ALA A 579 -25.87 -25.72 -5.87
CA ALA A 579 -26.00 -27.17 -5.77
C ALA A 579 -25.68 -27.71 -4.36
N LYS A 580 -24.72 -27.07 -3.66
CA LYS A 580 -24.30 -27.47 -2.31
C LYS A 580 -25.29 -27.00 -1.23
N GLU A 581 -25.80 -25.77 -1.35
CA GLU A 581 -26.66 -25.09 -0.37
C GLU A 581 -27.86 -24.43 -1.08
N PRO A 582 -28.89 -25.21 -1.49
CA PRO A 582 -29.99 -24.70 -2.31
C PRO A 582 -30.93 -23.72 -1.58
N ASN A 583 -31.08 -23.86 -0.26
CA ASN A 583 -32.04 -23.10 0.55
C ASN A 583 -31.39 -21.94 1.33
N LEU A 584 -30.26 -21.44 0.85
CA LEU A 584 -29.52 -20.39 1.54
C LEU A 584 -30.26 -19.04 1.47
N ASN A 585 -30.56 -18.45 2.63
CA ASN A 585 -31.05 -17.07 2.70
C ASN A 585 -29.90 -16.07 2.53
N LEU A 586 -29.58 -15.74 1.27
CA LEU A 586 -28.52 -14.79 0.95
C LEU A 586 -28.85 -13.35 1.38
N LYS A 587 -30.14 -12.97 1.43
CA LYS A 587 -30.56 -11.62 1.86
C LYS A 587 -30.14 -11.36 3.31
N GLY A 588 -30.51 -12.24 4.23
CA GLY A 588 -30.14 -12.12 5.64
C GLY A 588 -28.62 -12.15 5.87
N TYR A 589 -27.88 -12.96 5.09
CA TYR A 589 -26.41 -13.00 5.20
C TYR A 589 -25.74 -11.68 4.76
N LEU A 590 -26.28 -10.99 3.74
CA LEU A 590 -25.64 -9.80 3.16
C LEU A 590 -26.15 -8.47 3.71
N GLN A 591 -27.39 -8.41 4.21
CA GLN A 591 -28.02 -7.17 4.66
C GLN A 591 -27.22 -6.49 5.79
N ASP A 592 -26.72 -7.27 6.75
CA ASP A 592 -25.98 -6.73 7.90
C ASP A 592 -24.46 -6.69 7.68
N ALA A 593 -23.96 -7.17 6.53
CA ALA A 593 -22.53 -7.32 6.30
C ALA A 593 -21.79 -5.96 6.31
N TYR A 594 -22.36 -4.96 5.64
CA TYR A 594 -21.76 -3.64 5.43
C TYR A 594 -22.38 -2.52 6.27
N ILE A 595 -23.00 -2.86 7.39
CA ILE A 595 -23.38 -1.89 8.42
C ILE A 595 -22.11 -1.38 9.10
N HIS A 596 -22.04 -0.06 9.35
CA HIS A 596 -20.90 0.55 10.03
C HIS A 596 -20.67 -0.14 11.41
N PRO A 597 -19.43 -0.49 11.79
CA PRO A 597 -19.14 -1.29 12.99
C PRO A 597 -19.74 -0.73 14.29
N VAL A 598 -19.88 0.60 14.35
CA VAL A 598 -20.48 1.31 15.48
C VAL A 598 -21.96 0.96 15.69
N PHE A 599 -22.69 0.61 14.63
CA PHE A 599 -24.09 0.23 14.77
C PHE A 599 -24.29 -1.24 15.17
N LYS A 600 -23.29 -2.11 14.91
CA LYS A 600 -23.31 -3.53 15.29
C LYS A 600 -22.99 -3.78 16.77
N GLY A 601 -22.26 -2.86 17.41
CA GLY A 601 -21.75 -3.04 18.77
C GLY A 601 -22.79 -2.87 19.90
N GLY A 602 -24.09 -2.82 19.57
CA GLY A 602 -25.19 -2.76 20.55
C GLY A 602 -25.75 -4.12 20.95
N ASP A 603 -25.52 -5.17 20.15
CA ASP A 603 -26.35 -6.38 20.19
C ASP A 603 -25.74 -7.51 21.02
N ASN A 604 -25.21 -7.19 22.21
CA ASN A 604 -25.07 -8.18 23.29
C ASN A 604 -26.15 -7.98 24.37
N ASP A 605 -27.06 -7.03 24.18
CA ASP A 605 -28.31 -6.92 24.93
C ASP A 605 -29.44 -7.29 23.95
N ASP A 606 -30.00 -8.49 24.12
CA ASP A 606 -30.94 -9.22 23.23
C ASP A 606 -32.32 -8.54 23.00
N ASP A 607 -32.46 -7.21 23.00
CA ASP A 607 -33.79 -6.57 23.03
C ASP A 607 -34.05 -5.39 22.08
N ASP A 608 -33.19 -5.07 21.10
CA ASP A 608 -33.46 -3.92 20.20
C ASP A 608 -33.38 -4.17 18.69
N ASP A 609 -33.78 -5.37 18.27
CA ASP A 609 -33.98 -5.77 16.86
C ASP A 609 -35.16 -5.04 16.16
N SER A 610 -35.68 -3.95 16.73
CA SER A 610 -37.01 -3.42 16.37
C SER A 610 -37.04 -2.10 15.58
N VAL A 611 -35.90 -1.43 15.37
CA VAL A 611 -35.91 -0.06 14.82
C VAL A 611 -35.54 0.04 13.33
N LEU A 612 -34.64 -0.80 12.80
CA LEU A 612 -34.32 -0.79 11.36
C LEU A 612 -35.12 -1.81 10.52
N GLY A 613 -35.65 -2.86 11.13
CA GLY A 613 -36.42 -3.91 10.43
C GLY A 613 -37.80 -3.49 9.93
N LYS A 614 -38.26 -2.27 10.25
CA LYS A 614 -39.61 -1.78 9.88
C LYS A 614 -39.73 -1.10 8.52
N LEU A 615 -38.66 -1.03 7.72
CA LEU A 615 -38.70 -0.35 6.40
C LEU A 615 -38.69 -1.27 5.18
N GLU A 616 -38.56 -2.59 5.31
CA GLU A 616 -38.51 -3.48 4.14
C GLU A 616 -39.45 -4.68 4.28
N GLY A 617 -40.75 -4.41 4.29
CA GLY A 617 -41.79 -5.40 4.07
C GLY A 617 -42.48 -5.14 2.73
N GLU A 618 -42.40 -6.13 1.83
CA GLU A 618 -43.05 -6.26 0.52
C GLU A 618 -42.44 -5.49 -0.66
N VAL A 619 -42.23 -6.22 -1.75
CA VAL A 619 -41.92 -5.69 -3.08
C VAL A 619 -43.15 -4.90 -3.55
N ILE A 620 -43.20 -3.63 -3.17
CA ILE A 620 -44.17 -2.67 -3.70
C ILE A 620 -43.48 -2.01 -4.89
N ILE A 621 -44.13 -2.05 -6.05
CA ILE A 621 -43.75 -1.20 -7.19
C ILE A 621 -43.85 0.24 -6.68
N VAL A 622 -42.72 0.86 -6.33
CA VAL A 622 -42.69 2.26 -5.88
C VAL A 622 -43.08 3.13 -7.09
N PRO A 623 -44.24 3.80 -7.07
CA PRO A 623 -44.59 4.70 -8.16
C PRO A 623 -43.60 5.87 -8.11
N THR A 624 -42.98 6.18 -9.25
CA THR A 624 -42.09 7.35 -9.37
C THR A 624 -42.81 8.59 -8.84
N LYS A 625 -42.25 9.28 -7.83
CA LYS A 625 -42.79 10.55 -7.30
C LYS A 625 -42.72 11.69 -8.33
N ARG A 626 -42.05 11.46 -9.47
CA ARG A 626 -41.99 12.38 -10.61
C ARG A 626 -43.38 12.67 -11.16
N GLN A 627 -43.92 13.84 -10.83
CA GLN A 627 -44.96 14.44 -11.64
C GLN A 627 -44.35 14.84 -13.00
N SER A 628 -44.90 14.31 -14.09
CA SER A 628 -44.61 14.82 -15.43
C SER A 628 -44.92 16.32 -15.46
N ARG A 629 -43.90 17.17 -15.38
CA ARG A 629 -44.04 18.59 -15.74
C ARG A 629 -44.22 18.67 -17.25
N ARG A 630 -45.44 18.42 -17.70
CA ARG A 630 -45.89 18.73 -19.05
C ARG A 630 -46.17 20.24 -19.14
N ASN A 631 -45.14 21.05 -18.91
CA ASN A 631 -45.17 22.46 -19.27
C ASN A 631 -44.45 22.58 -20.61
N THR A 632 -45.25 22.50 -21.68
CA THR A 632 -44.88 22.86 -23.04
C THR A 632 -44.26 24.27 -23.03
N PRO A 633 -43.00 24.48 -23.45
CA PRO A 633 -42.55 25.82 -23.80
C PRO A 633 -43.30 26.25 -25.06
N ALA A 634 -43.77 27.49 -25.08
CA ALA A 634 -44.38 28.13 -26.25
C ALA A 634 -43.50 27.97 -27.51
N PRO A 635 -44.09 27.89 -28.72
CA PRO A 635 -43.32 27.71 -29.94
C PRO A 635 -42.44 28.95 -30.18
N SER A 636 -41.14 28.73 -30.32
CA SER A 636 -40.20 29.77 -30.74
C SER A 636 -40.53 30.21 -32.16
N ARG A 637 -40.87 31.49 -32.32
CA ARG A 637 -40.85 32.18 -33.61
C ARG A 637 -39.39 32.38 -34.02
N ILE A 638 -38.85 31.49 -34.84
CA ILE A 638 -37.71 31.80 -35.70
C ILE A 638 -38.06 31.33 -37.11
N SER A 639 -38.53 32.30 -37.90
CA SER A 639 -38.43 32.33 -39.35
C SER A 639 -36.96 32.41 -39.77
N GLY A 640 -36.54 31.63 -40.77
CA GLY A 640 -35.26 31.87 -41.43
C GLY A 640 -34.64 30.65 -42.11
N GLU A 641 -34.98 30.50 -43.39
CA GLU A 641 -34.06 30.09 -44.46
C GLU A 641 -33.57 28.63 -44.58
N SER A 642 -34.22 27.97 -45.55
CA SER A 642 -33.62 27.23 -46.68
C SER A 642 -32.78 25.98 -46.43
N SER A 643 -33.30 24.84 -46.89
CA SER A 643 -32.62 23.93 -47.82
C SER A 643 -33.63 22.95 -48.46
N PRO A 644 -33.38 22.45 -49.69
CA PRO A 644 -34.41 22.23 -50.69
C PRO A 644 -35.02 20.82 -50.67
N SER A 645 -36.21 20.80 -51.26
CA SER A 645 -37.09 19.66 -51.59
C SER A 645 -36.42 18.52 -52.35
N LEU A 646 -36.69 17.29 -51.93
CA LEU A 646 -36.68 16.10 -52.79
C LEU A 646 -38.13 15.63 -52.99
N ALA A 647 -38.54 15.63 -54.26
CA ALA A 647 -39.89 15.39 -54.73
C ALA A 647 -40.29 13.91 -54.60
N VAL A 648 -41.52 13.67 -54.11
CA VAL A 648 -42.24 12.42 -54.31
C VAL A 648 -43.15 12.63 -55.53
N ILE A 649 -42.83 11.92 -56.60
CA ILE A 649 -43.68 11.76 -57.78
C ILE A 649 -44.77 10.75 -57.43
N ASN A 650 -46.03 11.14 -57.57
CA ASN A 650 -47.11 10.26 -58.02
C ASN A 650 -48.37 11.05 -58.36
N GLY A 651 -48.83 10.92 -59.61
CA GLY A 651 -50.24 11.15 -59.93
C GLY A 651 -50.57 11.79 -61.28
N LYS A 652 -50.67 10.93 -62.32
CA LYS A 652 -51.66 10.92 -63.42
C LYS A 652 -51.76 12.12 -64.38
N GLU A 653 -51.58 11.84 -65.67
CA GLU A 653 -52.71 11.77 -66.62
C GLU A 653 -52.31 11.11 -67.96
N VAL A 654 -53.26 10.31 -68.49
CA VAL A 654 -53.32 9.50 -69.73
C VAL A 654 -52.81 8.07 -69.64
#